data_AF-A0A2V5ZI21-F1
#
_entry.id   AF-A0A2V5ZI21-F1
#
_cell.length_a   1.000
_cell.length_b   1.000
_cell.length_c   1.000
_cell.angle_alpha   90.00
_cell.angle_beta   90.00
_cell.angle_gamma   90.00
#
_symmetry.space_group_name_H-M   'P 1'
#
loop_
_entity.id
_entity.type
_entity.pdbx_description
1 polymer ?
#
loop_
_entity_poly.entity_id
_entity_poly.type
_entity_poly.pdbx_seq_one_letter_code
_entity_poly.pdbx_strand_id
1 'polypeptide(L)'
;MNRLPKAVHSRERAAALIIVLAFVVLLTGLGVAYLSRTTSDRQIAHSSFNQSNVDQLAQSAMDNIIGDLRQEVINGSGSPSPTASPVSLFVPTSNANMVPMRNPTPTPGTMPAIPNLIRRSVRSESAKWPDPVNGPALGSRASAVNSTNPADASANGRSISLARWNSHYLIPKSNTTDGGSDPITTGFTGPNYWAPDWVFVTTAGATPSPAPANVIGRYAYAIYDEGGLLDMNAAGYPSPTTILQYGRKGSLAFADLAGLGSYGLSTTALDNVVGWRNYASSQPSGTFPSFSFSANATNTYYNFILSDPNYIQLTNYFTSSPLTYFTNSFLTTSQAPVNNNRTDQAMTARQELIKLRSAVSAGISFSNALQYLGTFSREALANIPQWSPTTPDSINPNFQTLLVTGSFTRNDGTTANIGDYLVNKRFLLQRLNWLTYKGPSALRTIPTSAPNLGGCIPVSTACAPDYDMWLLTRSDVNSITFGLTGTFLLQGTAANILKYFGLVWQDATNQPDLTQRERWNYVGHSGGNSPASSIANLGSLTGTREPDFFELLQAGILNNSLGDFSSSDPALPLVHQQSKMLHILTIGANLIAQSRADSYPVRIACNVGGTIMEAVGMPRLPCLSSLAVCPVGVTQNSGGVNWFLIPNLWDPFRDTWDLTEANAGNTGNKPLSTPGYLRPPVRITVSGIATFGRAPASQSGSVDLASVTTFPLSSGGISATLPLATGNSTFGRDGFRE
;
A
#
# COMPACT_ATOMS: atom_id res chain seq x y z
N MET A 1 54.31 -70.60 -22.64
CA MET A 1 54.57 -69.32 -23.30
C MET A 1 53.27 -68.53 -23.43
N ASN A 2 53.20 -67.46 -22.63
CA ASN A 2 52.52 -66.17 -22.83
C ASN A 2 51.11 -66.15 -23.45
N ARG A 3 50.11 -66.08 -22.57
CA ARG A 3 48.82 -65.46 -22.88
C ARG A 3 49.03 -63.95 -23.04
N LEU A 4 48.66 -63.41 -24.20
CA LEU A 4 48.65 -61.99 -24.50
C LEU A 4 47.74 -61.22 -23.51
N PRO A 5 48.16 -60.07 -22.95
CA PRO A 5 47.28 -59.23 -22.16
C PRO A 5 46.29 -58.53 -23.08
N LYS A 6 45.01 -58.66 -22.76
CA LYS A 6 43.90 -57.95 -23.40
C LYS A 6 44.12 -56.45 -23.21
N ALA A 7 44.37 -55.74 -24.31
CA ALA A 7 44.54 -54.28 -24.30
C ALA A 7 43.22 -53.63 -23.86
N VAL A 8 43.23 -52.97 -22.70
CA VAL A 8 42.12 -52.15 -22.22
C VAL A 8 42.09 -50.86 -23.05
N HIS A 9 40.92 -50.53 -23.60
CA HIS A 9 40.73 -49.47 -24.59
C HIS A 9 41.06 -48.07 -24.03
N SER A 10 41.90 -47.32 -24.75
CA SER A 10 42.24 -45.90 -24.52
C SER A 10 41.02 -44.98 -24.33
N ARG A 11 39.87 -45.34 -24.92
CA ARG A 11 38.58 -44.64 -24.77
C ARG A 11 38.03 -44.61 -23.34
N GLU A 12 38.24 -45.66 -22.55
CA GLU A 12 37.73 -45.72 -21.17
C GLU A 12 38.48 -44.76 -20.24
N ARG A 13 39.78 -44.55 -20.50
CA ARG A 13 40.60 -43.59 -19.74
C ARG A 13 40.22 -42.13 -20.00
N ALA A 14 39.83 -41.81 -21.23
CA ALA A 14 39.39 -40.46 -21.59
C ALA A 14 38.00 -40.12 -21.00
N ALA A 15 37.06 -41.07 -21.03
CA ALA A 15 35.74 -40.89 -20.43
C ALA A 15 35.80 -40.72 -18.90
N ALA A 16 36.63 -41.53 -18.23
CA ALA A 16 36.85 -41.41 -16.79
C ALA A 16 37.42 -40.04 -16.40
N LEU A 17 38.36 -39.50 -17.18
CA LEU A 17 38.93 -38.17 -16.95
C LEU A 17 37.88 -37.06 -17.07
N ILE A 18 37.04 -37.09 -18.10
CA ILE A 18 35.97 -36.09 -18.31
C ILE A 18 34.94 -36.14 -17.18
N ILE A 19 34.56 -37.34 -16.73
CA ILE A 19 33.62 -37.52 -15.62
C ILE A 19 34.21 -36.96 -14.33
N VAL A 20 35.47 -37.28 -14.01
CA VAL A 20 36.14 -36.75 -12.81
C VAL A 20 36.27 -35.22 -12.87
N LEU A 21 36.62 -34.66 -14.02
CA LEU A 21 36.71 -33.20 -14.19
C LEU A 21 35.35 -32.52 -14.02
N ALA A 22 34.28 -33.11 -14.56
CA ALA A 22 32.92 -32.62 -14.39
C ALA A 22 32.47 -32.69 -12.92
N PHE A 23 32.81 -33.76 -12.20
CA PHE A 23 32.54 -33.87 -10.76
C PHE A 23 33.30 -32.83 -9.94
N VAL A 24 34.58 -32.57 -10.27
CA VAL A 24 35.38 -31.52 -9.61
C VAL A 24 34.76 -30.15 -9.85
N VAL A 25 34.38 -29.83 -11.09
CA VAL A 25 33.72 -28.55 -11.42
C VAL A 25 32.40 -28.39 -10.66
N LEU A 26 31.55 -29.43 -10.63
CA LEU A 26 30.30 -29.41 -9.87
C LEU A 26 30.54 -29.24 -8.37
N LEU A 27 31.52 -29.93 -7.80
CA LEU A 27 31.87 -29.82 -6.38
C LEU A 27 32.40 -28.43 -6.03
N THR A 28 33.26 -27.84 -6.89
CA THR A 28 33.72 -26.46 -6.72
C THR A 28 32.59 -25.45 -6.87
N GLY A 29 31.69 -25.64 -7.83
CA GLY A 29 30.51 -24.79 -8.01
C GLY A 29 29.58 -24.84 -6.79
N LEU A 30 29.34 -26.03 -6.24
CA LEU A 30 28.58 -26.22 -5.01
C LEU A 30 29.27 -25.54 -3.81
N GLY A 31 30.60 -25.68 -3.70
CA GLY A 31 31.40 -25.05 -2.65
C GLY A 31 31.35 -23.52 -2.70
N VAL A 32 31.50 -22.94 -3.89
CA VAL A 32 31.38 -21.48 -4.10
C VAL A 32 29.95 -21.01 -3.81
N ALA A 33 28.93 -21.73 -4.27
CA ALA A 33 27.53 -21.39 -3.99
C ALA A 33 27.21 -21.45 -2.49
N TYR A 34 27.72 -22.45 -1.77
CA TYR A 34 27.57 -22.57 -0.32
C TYR A 34 28.27 -21.43 0.44
N LEU A 35 29.52 -21.12 0.07
CA LEU A 35 30.26 -20.01 0.68
C LEU A 35 29.63 -18.65 0.36
N SER A 36 29.11 -18.47 -0.86
CA SER A 36 28.37 -17.27 -1.25
C SER A 36 27.08 -17.13 -0.44
N ARG A 37 26.33 -18.23 -0.23
CA ARG A 37 25.08 -18.19 0.56
C ARG A 37 25.37 -17.90 2.03
N THR A 38 26.34 -18.59 2.62
CA THR A 38 26.69 -18.43 4.05
C THR A 38 27.26 -17.04 4.37
N THR A 39 28.02 -16.44 3.46
CA THR A 39 28.50 -15.06 3.63
C THR A 39 27.37 -14.04 3.58
N SER A 40 26.42 -14.19 2.64
CA SER A 40 25.20 -13.36 2.59
C SER A 40 24.33 -13.54 3.85
N ASP A 41 24.06 -14.79 4.26
CA ASP A 41 23.25 -15.08 5.45
C ASP A 41 23.90 -14.49 6.71
N ARG A 42 25.23 -14.56 6.82
CA ARG A 42 25.98 -13.94 7.91
C ARG A 42 25.87 -12.41 7.88
N GLN A 43 25.97 -11.78 6.71
CA GLN A 43 25.81 -10.32 6.59
C GLN A 43 24.40 -9.87 6.99
N ILE A 44 23.37 -10.61 6.55
CA ILE A 44 21.98 -10.36 6.94
C ILE A 44 21.83 -10.51 8.46
N ALA A 45 22.35 -11.59 9.05
CA ALA A 45 22.28 -11.81 10.49
C ALA A 45 22.98 -10.70 11.29
N HIS A 46 24.16 -10.24 10.85
CA HIS A 46 24.85 -9.09 11.46
C HIS A 46 24.05 -7.80 11.34
N SER A 47 23.42 -7.56 10.18
CA SER A 47 22.55 -6.40 9.99
C SER A 47 21.33 -6.45 10.93
N SER A 48 20.66 -7.59 11.03
CA SER A 48 19.49 -7.78 11.92
C SER A 48 19.87 -7.65 13.40
N PHE A 49 21.02 -8.18 13.80
CA PHE A 49 21.51 -8.04 15.17
C PHE A 49 21.83 -6.58 15.51
N ASN A 50 22.56 -5.89 14.64
CA ASN A 50 22.87 -4.48 14.82
C ASN A 50 21.60 -3.62 14.86
N GLN A 51 20.60 -3.95 14.05
CA GLN A 51 19.30 -3.29 14.07
C GLN A 51 18.59 -3.48 15.41
N SER A 52 18.50 -4.72 15.92
CA SER A 52 17.88 -4.98 17.22
C SER A 52 18.57 -4.21 18.35
N ASN A 53 19.90 -4.14 18.33
CA ASN A 53 20.67 -3.34 19.29
C ASN A 53 20.36 -1.84 19.18
N VAL A 54 20.27 -1.31 17.95
CA VAL A 54 19.93 0.10 17.72
C VAL A 54 18.50 0.40 18.15
N ASP A 55 17.56 -0.51 17.92
CA ASP A 55 16.16 -0.34 18.33
C ASP A 55 16.02 -0.37 19.85
N GLN A 56 16.68 -1.31 20.53
CA GLN A 56 16.72 -1.34 22.00
C GLN A 56 17.37 -0.07 22.57
N LEU A 57 18.46 0.40 21.96
CA LEU A 57 19.12 1.65 22.35
C LEU A 57 18.19 2.86 22.13
N ALA A 58 17.47 2.91 21.02
CA ALA A 58 16.53 3.99 20.71
C ALA A 58 15.34 3.98 21.69
N GLN A 59 14.82 2.81 22.03
CA GLN A 59 13.74 2.66 23.01
C GLN A 59 14.20 3.11 24.40
N SER A 60 15.40 2.70 24.83
CA SER A 60 16.02 3.18 26.08
C SER A 60 16.26 4.69 26.06
N ALA A 61 16.70 5.25 24.93
CA ALA A 61 16.86 6.70 24.78
C ALA A 61 15.52 7.44 24.92
N MET A 62 14.44 6.90 24.35
CA MET A 62 13.09 7.46 24.51
C MET A 62 12.61 7.39 25.95
N ASP A 63 12.83 6.27 26.66
CA ASP A 63 12.48 6.15 28.07
C ASP A 63 13.21 7.17 28.94
N ASN A 64 14.50 7.44 28.66
CA ASN A 64 15.25 8.50 29.35
C ASN A 64 14.65 9.88 29.08
N ILE A 65 14.33 10.21 27.83
CA ILE A 65 13.75 11.51 27.45
C ILE A 65 12.37 11.70 28.08
N ILE A 66 11.51 10.68 28.04
CA ILE A 66 10.19 10.70 28.66
C ILE A 66 10.32 10.79 30.19
N GLY A 67 11.28 10.07 30.77
CA GLY A 67 11.60 10.15 32.19
C GLY A 67 11.99 11.57 32.62
N ASP A 68 12.86 12.22 31.83
CA ASP A 68 13.29 13.59 32.10
C ASP A 68 12.10 14.59 32.04
N LEU A 69 11.20 14.44 31.06
CA LEU A 69 9.98 15.26 30.96
C LEU A 69 8.98 14.99 32.10
N ARG A 70 8.83 13.73 32.53
CA ARG A 70 7.99 13.39 33.69
C ARG A 70 8.55 14.01 34.97
N GLN A 71 9.87 13.96 35.15
CA GLN A 71 10.51 14.56 36.31
C GLN A 71 10.39 16.09 36.29
N GLU A 72 10.42 16.73 35.12
CA GLU A 72 10.12 18.15 34.98
C GLU A 72 8.70 18.50 35.43
N VAL A 73 7.69 17.70 35.08
CA VAL A 73 6.31 17.88 35.59
C VAL A 73 6.27 17.76 37.11
N ILE A 74 6.98 16.80 37.69
CA ILE A 74 7.07 16.63 39.15
C ILE A 74 7.72 17.85 39.79
N ASN A 75 8.87 18.30 39.28
CA ASN A 75 9.59 19.47 39.79
C ASN A 75 8.78 20.76 39.66
N GLY A 76 7.95 20.88 38.61
CA GLY A 76 7.11 22.03 38.31
C GLY A 76 5.77 22.05 39.04
N SER A 77 5.46 21.00 39.81
CA SER A 77 4.19 20.84 40.51
C SER A 77 4.36 21.00 42.03
N GLY A 78 3.35 21.56 42.68
CA GLY A 78 3.26 21.51 44.14
C GLY A 78 3.02 20.07 44.60
N SER A 79 3.29 19.77 45.88
CA SER A 79 2.98 18.46 46.47
C SER A 79 1.60 17.97 46.02
N PRO A 80 1.46 16.69 45.64
CA PRO A 80 0.19 16.18 45.13
C PRO A 80 -0.92 16.49 46.13
N SER A 81 -2.01 17.11 45.65
CA SER A 81 -3.16 17.41 46.49
C SER A 81 -3.62 16.11 47.19
N PRO A 82 -3.74 16.08 48.53
CA PRO A 82 -4.25 14.93 49.25
C PRO A 82 -5.76 14.87 49.00
N THR A 83 -6.16 14.30 47.87
CA THR A 83 -7.56 13.96 47.59
C THR A 83 -7.68 12.46 47.58
N ALA A 84 -8.74 11.95 48.23
CA ALA A 84 -9.03 10.54 48.54
C ALA A 84 -9.24 9.60 47.33
N SER A 85 -8.56 9.86 46.21
CA SER A 85 -8.63 9.16 44.94
C SER A 85 -7.27 8.51 44.65
N PRO A 86 -7.21 7.32 44.00
CA PRO A 86 -5.94 6.65 43.66
C PRO A 86 -5.09 7.38 42.60
N VAL A 87 -5.43 8.62 42.24
CA VAL A 87 -4.78 9.41 41.19
C VAL A 87 -4.01 10.56 41.83
N SER A 88 -2.68 10.57 41.65
CA SER A 88 -1.84 11.72 42.02
C SER A 88 -2.11 12.88 41.06
N LEU A 89 -2.66 13.98 41.57
CA LEU A 89 -2.90 15.20 40.79
C LEU A 89 -1.65 16.10 40.85
N PHE A 90 -1.04 16.34 39.69
CA PHE A 90 0.07 17.28 39.52
C PHE A 90 -0.47 18.68 39.23
N VAL A 91 -0.42 19.57 40.20
CA VAL A 91 -0.87 20.96 40.07
C VAL A 91 0.36 21.86 39.87
N PRO A 92 0.49 22.53 38.72
CA PRO A 92 1.64 23.40 38.44
C PRO A 92 1.78 24.52 39.48
N THR A 93 3.01 24.76 39.97
CA THR A 93 3.30 25.83 40.93
C THR A 93 3.22 27.23 40.31
N SER A 94 3.29 27.33 38.98
CA SER A 94 3.08 28.56 38.23
C SER A 94 2.45 28.28 36.86
N ASN A 95 1.83 29.30 36.26
CA ASN A 95 1.27 29.20 34.90
C ASN A 95 2.33 28.84 33.84
N ALA A 96 3.60 29.20 34.06
CA ALA A 96 4.70 28.87 33.16
C ALA A 96 5.07 27.37 33.19
N ASN A 97 4.74 26.66 34.27
CA ASN A 97 5.03 25.24 34.44
C ASN A 97 3.93 24.33 33.87
N MET A 98 2.89 24.90 33.27
CA MET A 98 1.80 24.12 32.63
C MET A 98 2.24 23.47 31.31
N VAL A 99 3.36 23.91 30.74
CA VAL A 99 3.93 23.40 29.49
C VAL A 99 5.41 23.08 29.69
N PRO A 100 6.00 22.17 28.89
CA PRO A 100 7.43 21.91 28.94
C PRO A 100 8.25 23.20 28.73
N MET A 101 9.24 23.39 29.57
CA MET A 101 10.21 24.46 29.50
C MET A 101 11.00 24.38 28.20
N ARG A 102 11.20 25.54 27.58
CA ARG A 102 11.82 25.66 26.27
C ARG A 102 13.28 26.06 26.40
N ASN A 103 14.19 25.34 25.76
CA ASN A 103 15.59 25.71 25.64
C ASN A 103 16.12 25.48 24.21
N PRO A 104 16.66 26.52 23.54
CA PRO A 104 16.73 27.92 23.99
C PRO A 104 15.35 28.52 24.26
N THR A 105 15.28 29.61 25.02
CA THR A 105 14.05 30.40 25.19
C THR A 105 14.00 31.42 24.04
N PRO A 106 13.42 31.12 22.86
CA PRO A 106 13.23 32.15 21.85
C PRO A 106 12.27 33.18 22.42
N THR A 107 12.72 34.42 22.58
CA THR A 107 11.85 35.50 23.03
C THR A 107 10.71 35.65 22.01
N PRO A 108 9.44 35.58 22.43
CA PRO A 108 8.33 35.87 21.52
C PRO A 108 8.53 37.25 20.87
N GLY A 109 8.56 37.30 19.54
CA GLY A 109 8.79 38.54 18.77
C GLY A 109 10.23 38.82 18.35
N THR A 110 11.22 37.99 18.72
CA THR A 110 12.56 38.07 18.12
C THR A 110 12.64 37.29 16.81
N MET A 111 13.39 37.79 15.83
CA MET A 111 13.67 37.07 14.60
C MET A 111 15.01 36.32 14.71
N PRO A 112 15.03 34.99 14.48
CA PRO A 112 13.90 34.13 14.11
C PRO A 112 13.16 33.56 15.33
N ALA A 113 11.83 33.63 15.30
CA ALA A 113 10.98 32.96 16.30
C ALA A 113 10.91 31.47 15.98
N ILE A 114 11.21 30.61 16.96
CA ILE A 114 11.15 29.14 16.81
C ILE A 114 10.15 28.60 17.82
N PRO A 115 8.84 28.73 17.55
CA PRO A 115 7.80 28.49 18.54
C PRO A 115 7.55 27.01 18.84
N ASN A 116 8.19 26.07 18.14
CA ASN A 116 7.94 24.64 18.37
C ASN A 116 9.11 23.93 19.04
N LEU A 117 10.33 24.49 19.01
CA LEU A 117 11.47 23.82 19.62
C LEU A 117 11.31 23.86 21.14
N ILE A 118 11.14 22.69 21.74
CA ILE A 118 11.10 22.53 23.19
C ILE A 118 12.52 22.41 23.70
N ARG A 119 13.29 21.43 23.22
CA ARG A 119 14.65 21.22 23.73
C ARG A 119 15.48 20.38 22.77
N ARG A 120 16.78 20.37 23.00
CA ARG A 120 17.72 19.48 22.31
C ARG A 120 18.76 18.96 23.29
N SER A 121 19.47 17.89 22.96
CA SER A 121 20.62 17.48 23.74
C SER A 121 21.76 18.50 23.57
N VAL A 122 22.14 19.19 24.63
CA VAL A 122 23.24 20.18 24.64
C VAL A 122 23.94 20.18 26.00
N ARG A 123 25.27 20.11 25.97
CA ARG A 123 26.09 19.95 27.18
C ARG A 123 25.90 21.06 28.22
N SER A 124 25.68 22.29 27.76
CA SER A 124 25.65 23.48 28.60
C SER A 124 24.33 23.64 29.36
N GLU A 125 23.37 22.73 29.19
CA GLU A 125 22.10 22.75 29.92
C GLU A 125 22.19 22.16 31.32
N SER A 126 23.08 21.19 31.57
CA SER A 126 23.15 20.50 32.88
C SER A 126 23.56 21.44 34.02
N ALA A 127 24.21 22.56 33.71
CA ALA A 127 24.57 23.59 34.68
C ALA A 127 23.45 24.62 34.93
N LYS A 128 22.44 24.67 34.06
CA LYS A 128 21.32 25.62 34.12
C LYS A 128 20.08 25.04 34.81
N TRP A 129 20.01 23.72 34.97
CA TRP A 129 18.77 23.00 35.28
C TRP A 129 19.00 21.75 36.16
N PRO A 130 18.12 21.45 37.14
CA PRO A 130 16.98 22.25 37.57
C PRO A 130 17.44 23.48 38.37
N ASP A 131 16.79 24.63 38.15
CA ASP A 131 17.11 25.87 38.85
C ASP A 131 15.80 26.52 39.33
N PRO A 132 15.62 26.77 40.63
CA PRO A 132 14.45 27.45 41.18
C PRO A 132 14.13 28.80 40.52
N VAL A 133 15.12 29.48 39.94
CA VAL A 133 14.97 30.79 39.30
C VAL A 133 14.62 30.67 37.81
N ASN A 134 15.16 29.67 37.11
CA ASN A 134 14.95 29.49 35.68
C ASN A 134 13.75 28.58 35.35
N GLY A 135 13.34 27.68 36.25
CA GLY A 135 12.20 26.76 36.08
C GLY A 135 12.50 25.26 36.36
N PRO A 136 11.50 24.37 36.19
CA PRO A 136 11.55 22.98 36.67
C PRO A 136 12.24 21.97 35.74
N ALA A 137 12.74 22.40 34.58
CA ALA A 137 13.34 21.53 33.57
C ALA A 137 14.53 20.74 34.14
N LEU A 138 14.81 19.57 33.56
CA LEU A 138 16.06 18.85 33.78
C LEU A 138 17.05 19.13 32.66
N GLY A 139 18.31 19.39 32.99
CA GLY A 139 19.35 19.62 31.99
C GLY A 139 19.68 18.33 31.23
N SER A 140 19.99 18.45 29.93
CA SER A 140 20.34 17.27 29.14
C SER A 140 21.62 16.59 29.64
N ARG A 141 21.70 15.26 29.54
CA ARG A 141 22.89 14.45 29.89
C ARG A 141 23.95 14.43 28.77
N ALA A 142 23.99 15.47 27.95
CA ALA A 142 24.78 15.49 26.73
C ALA A 142 26.26 15.78 26.97
N SER A 143 27.11 15.19 26.15
CA SER A 143 28.56 15.35 26.16
C SER A 143 29.02 16.59 25.39
N ALA A 144 30.30 16.90 25.46
CA ALA A 144 30.93 17.96 24.66
C ALA A 144 31.08 17.64 23.16
N VAL A 145 30.73 16.41 22.76
CA VAL A 145 30.91 15.87 21.41
C VAL A 145 29.67 16.20 20.57
N ASN A 146 29.84 16.96 19.50
CA ASN A 146 28.72 17.43 18.67
C ASN A 146 28.37 16.44 17.56
N SER A 147 27.08 16.31 17.22
CA SER A 147 26.63 15.36 16.18
C SER A 147 27.04 15.72 14.74
N THR A 148 27.39 16.99 14.48
CA THR A 148 27.72 17.46 13.12
C THR A 148 29.20 17.55 12.82
N ASN A 149 30.06 17.60 13.85
CA ASN A 149 31.50 17.75 13.67
C ASN A 149 32.09 16.48 13.02
N PRO A 150 32.71 16.57 11.83
CA PRO A 150 33.34 15.43 11.17
C PRO A 150 34.50 14.83 11.99
N ALA A 151 35.16 15.62 12.84
CA ALA A 151 36.20 15.11 13.74
C ALA A 151 35.63 14.23 14.87
N ASP A 152 34.33 14.37 15.14
CA ASP A 152 33.57 13.61 16.14
C ASP A 152 32.66 12.54 15.50
N ALA A 153 32.97 12.18 14.25
CA ALA A 153 32.20 11.19 13.50
C ALA A 153 32.11 9.86 14.25
N SER A 154 31.05 9.11 13.95
CA SER A 154 30.86 7.75 14.47
C SER A 154 32.04 6.86 14.06
N ALA A 155 32.23 5.71 14.70
CA ALA A 155 33.31 4.79 14.37
C ALA A 155 33.32 4.33 12.89
N ASN A 156 32.19 4.45 12.20
CA ASN A 156 32.04 4.22 10.75
C ASN A 156 32.26 5.47 9.88
N GLY A 157 32.82 6.55 10.43
CA GLY A 157 33.08 7.82 9.75
C GLY A 157 31.85 8.71 9.50
N ARG A 158 30.66 8.36 10.03
CA ARG A 158 29.42 9.11 9.77
C ARG A 158 29.12 10.16 10.85
N SER A 159 28.78 11.37 10.42
CA SER A 159 28.17 12.45 11.23
C SER A 159 26.76 12.80 10.71
N ILE A 160 25.99 13.58 11.49
CA ILE A 160 24.66 14.06 11.09
C ILE A 160 24.78 15.54 10.71
N SER A 161 24.52 15.86 9.44
CA SER A 161 24.56 17.24 8.97
C SER A 161 23.44 18.09 9.58
N LEU A 162 23.66 19.40 9.68
CA LEU A 162 22.64 20.37 10.11
C LEU A 162 21.39 20.32 9.24
N ALA A 163 21.56 20.24 7.92
CA ALA A 163 20.45 20.05 6.99
C ALA A 163 19.63 18.80 7.31
N ARG A 164 20.28 17.68 7.70
CA ARG A 164 19.58 16.45 8.10
C ARG A 164 18.83 16.62 9.41
N TRP A 165 19.38 17.34 10.38
CA TRP A 165 18.68 17.67 11.62
C TRP A 165 17.44 18.52 11.39
N ASN A 166 17.45 19.41 10.40
CA ASN A 166 16.29 20.27 10.07
C ASN A 166 15.51 19.78 8.83
N SER A 167 15.61 18.50 8.47
CA SER A 167 14.86 17.96 7.32
C SER A 167 13.33 18.06 7.49
N HIS A 168 12.85 18.29 8.72
CA HIS A 168 11.44 18.49 9.07
C HIS A 168 10.96 19.95 8.93
N TYR A 169 11.86 20.92 8.71
CA TYR A 169 11.56 22.36 8.54
C TYR A 169 10.77 23.00 9.69
N LEU A 170 11.02 22.57 10.94
CA LEU A 170 10.45 23.24 12.13
C LEU A 170 11.37 24.33 12.68
N ILE A 171 12.60 24.42 12.15
CA ILE A 171 13.50 25.54 12.33
C ILE A 171 13.53 26.29 10.98
N PRO A 172 13.37 27.63 10.96
CA PRO A 172 13.52 28.41 9.74
C PRO A 172 14.86 28.11 9.08
N LYS A 173 14.88 28.09 7.75
CA LYS A 173 16.11 27.87 7.01
C LYS A 173 16.89 29.16 6.79
N SER A 174 18.21 29.04 6.61
CA SER A 174 19.12 30.15 6.36
C SER A 174 18.94 30.74 4.97
N ASN A 175 19.01 29.90 3.93
CA ASN A 175 18.85 30.31 2.54
C ASN A 175 17.44 30.02 2.02
N THR A 176 16.56 31.00 2.02
CA THR A 176 15.18 30.83 1.53
C THR A 176 15.07 30.67 0.01
N THR A 177 16.18 30.69 -0.74
CA THR A 177 16.18 30.62 -2.22
C THR A 177 16.53 29.25 -2.79
N ASP A 178 17.02 28.31 -1.97
CA ASP A 178 17.36 26.95 -2.41
C ASP A 178 16.38 25.89 -1.89
N GLY A 179 16.53 24.65 -2.38
CA GLY A 179 15.74 23.50 -1.93
C GLY A 179 16.26 22.80 -0.68
N GLY A 180 17.35 23.28 -0.08
CA GLY A 180 18.00 22.69 1.09
C GLY A 180 17.23 22.92 2.39
N SER A 181 17.75 22.42 3.50
CA SER A 181 17.12 22.50 4.83
C SER A 181 18.05 23.10 5.89
N ASP A 182 19.18 23.70 5.50
CA ASP A 182 20.12 24.28 6.46
C ASP A 182 19.43 25.31 7.37
N PRO A 183 19.51 25.14 8.70
CA PRO A 183 18.81 26.01 9.64
C PRO A 183 19.42 27.41 9.66
N ILE A 184 18.60 28.40 10.00
CA ILE A 184 18.98 29.81 10.11
C ILE A 184 20.06 30.03 11.15
N THR A 185 21.17 30.68 10.81
CA THR A 185 22.30 30.90 11.75
C THR A 185 22.31 32.30 12.38
N THR A 186 21.54 33.24 11.83
CA THR A 186 21.45 34.63 12.32
C THR A 186 20.75 34.68 13.69
N GLY A 187 21.36 35.36 14.66
CA GLY A 187 20.84 35.48 16.02
C GLY A 187 21.36 34.42 17.01
N PHE A 188 22.23 33.51 16.57
CA PHE A 188 22.78 32.43 17.40
C PHE A 188 24.30 32.32 17.31
N THR A 189 24.94 31.87 18.38
CA THR A 189 26.40 31.79 18.50
C THR A 189 26.96 30.56 17.79
N GLY A 190 27.21 30.69 16.48
CA GLY A 190 28.06 29.79 15.70
C GLY A 190 27.32 28.85 14.73
N PRO A 191 28.03 28.31 13.72
CA PRO A 191 27.43 27.54 12.62
C PRO A 191 26.78 26.23 13.09
N ASN A 192 27.29 25.62 14.16
CA ASN A 192 26.81 24.33 14.67
C ASN A 192 25.77 24.47 15.79
N TYR A 193 25.27 25.68 16.05
CA TYR A 193 24.37 25.94 17.18
C TYR A 193 23.21 24.95 17.22
N TRP A 194 22.61 24.61 16.06
CA TRP A 194 21.43 23.75 15.97
C TRP A 194 21.68 22.26 16.11
N ALA A 195 22.92 21.80 15.92
CA ALA A 195 23.23 20.39 16.02
C ALA A 195 23.18 19.95 17.49
N PRO A 196 22.35 18.97 17.85
CA PRO A 196 22.39 18.39 19.18
C PRO A 196 23.73 17.70 19.45
N ASP A 197 24.14 17.70 20.71
CA ASP A 197 25.31 17.02 21.22
C ASP A 197 24.98 15.54 21.55
N TRP A 198 25.98 14.67 21.50
CA TRP A 198 25.81 13.24 21.79
C TRP A 198 25.61 12.99 23.28
N VAL A 199 24.61 12.19 23.62
CA VAL A 199 24.46 11.53 24.92
C VAL A 199 25.02 10.11 24.81
N PHE A 200 25.94 9.75 25.69
CA PHE A 200 26.52 8.41 25.71
C PHE A 200 25.78 7.51 26.71
N VAL A 201 25.60 6.25 26.33
CA VAL A 201 24.92 5.23 27.13
C VAL A 201 25.93 4.18 27.58
N THR A 202 25.92 3.90 28.88
CA THR A 202 26.73 2.87 29.54
C THR A 202 25.84 1.84 30.22
N THR A 203 26.40 0.78 30.79
CA THR A 203 25.65 -0.20 31.62
C THR A 203 24.95 0.45 32.82
N ALA A 204 25.45 1.60 33.30
CA ALA A 204 24.86 2.36 34.39
C ALA A 204 23.83 3.41 33.93
N GLY A 205 23.60 3.56 32.62
CA GLY A 205 22.68 4.53 32.03
C GLY A 205 23.37 5.65 31.25
N ALA A 206 22.59 6.68 30.92
CA ALA A 206 23.03 7.83 30.13
C ALA A 206 23.94 8.77 30.95
N THR A 207 25.11 9.10 30.41
CA THR A 207 26.12 9.94 31.08
C THR A 207 26.88 10.84 30.09
N PRO A 208 27.21 12.09 30.47
CA PRO A 208 27.86 13.06 29.58
C PRO A 208 29.35 12.79 29.34
N SER A 209 30.04 12.03 30.19
CA SER A 209 31.48 11.80 30.06
C SER A 209 31.90 10.40 30.56
N PRO A 210 31.51 9.33 29.85
CA PRO A 210 32.00 8.00 30.16
C PRO A 210 33.41 7.75 29.61
N ALA A 211 34.13 6.82 30.24
CA ALA A 211 35.33 6.24 29.63
C ALA A 211 34.95 5.54 28.31
N PRO A 212 35.73 5.70 27.21
CA PRO A 212 35.37 5.15 25.90
C PRO A 212 35.06 3.64 25.90
N ALA A 213 35.77 2.87 26.73
CA ALA A 213 35.57 1.42 26.87
C ALA A 213 34.19 1.03 27.45
N ASN A 214 33.50 1.95 28.10
CA ASN A 214 32.22 1.69 28.79
C ASN A 214 31.00 2.11 27.96
N VAL A 215 31.21 2.70 26.77
CA VAL A 215 30.14 3.19 25.90
C VAL A 215 29.55 2.04 25.10
N ILE A 216 28.26 1.76 25.32
CA ILE A 216 27.50 0.74 24.60
C ILE A 216 26.79 1.36 23.39
N GLY A 217 26.44 2.64 23.48
CA GLY A 217 25.74 3.35 22.43
C GLY A 217 25.74 4.85 22.65
N ARG A 218 25.25 5.59 21.66
CA ARG A 218 25.04 7.04 21.76
C ARG A 218 23.79 7.44 21.03
N TYR A 219 23.12 8.48 21.53
CA TYR A 219 21.97 9.09 20.89
C TYR A 219 22.05 10.60 21.02
N ALA A 220 21.33 11.30 20.15
CA ALA A 220 21.20 12.75 20.15
C ALA A 220 19.74 13.06 19.84
N TYR A 221 19.20 14.15 20.37
CA TYR A 221 17.76 14.42 20.23
C TYR A 221 17.45 15.91 20.11
N ALA A 222 16.32 16.18 19.46
CA ALA A 222 15.61 17.45 19.47
C ALA A 222 14.12 17.15 19.62
N ILE A 223 13.44 17.90 20.49
CA ILE A 223 12.02 17.74 20.81
C ILE A 223 11.29 18.97 20.28
N TYR A 224 10.25 18.72 19.50
CA TYR A 224 9.39 19.75 18.96
C TYR A 224 7.95 19.53 19.41
N ASP A 225 7.26 20.63 19.69
CA ASP A 225 5.83 20.67 19.92
C ASP A 225 5.09 20.89 18.59
N GLU A 226 4.42 19.85 18.13
CA GLU A 226 3.60 19.88 16.92
C GLU A 226 2.08 19.99 17.21
N GLY A 227 1.68 20.02 18.50
CA GLY A 227 0.26 19.96 18.89
C GLY A 227 -0.55 21.19 18.50
N GLY A 228 0.12 22.32 18.27
CA GLY A 228 -0.50 23.59 17.86
C GLY A 228 -0.42 23.93 16.37
N LEU A 229 0.11 23.01 15.53
CA LEU A 229 0.28 23.28 14.10
C LEU A 229 -1.04 23.22 13.34
N LEU A 230 -1.17 24.05 12.31
CA LEU A 230 -2.33 24.04 11.43
C LEU A 230 -2.26 22.83 10.48
N ASP A 231 -3.31 22.01 10.49
CA ASP A 231 -3.41 20.83 9.62
C ASP A 231 -3.64 21.27 8.16
N MET A 232 -2.65 21.06 7.30
CA MET A 232 -2.70 21.50 5.90
C MET A 232 -3.71 20.74 5.03
N ASN A 233 -4.27 19.64 5.52
CA ASN A 233 -5.41 18.99 4.86
C ASN A 233 -6.73 19.73 5.04
N ALA A 234 -6.81 20.67 5.98
CA ALA A 234 -8.00 21.48 6.21
C ALA A 234 -7.70 22.96 6.07
N ALA A 235 -6.54 23.42 6.54
CA ALA A 235 -6.21 24.82 6.69
C ALA A 235 -6.19 25.59 5.37
N GLY A 236 -6.70 26.83 5.41
CA GLY A 236 -6.61 27.79 4.31
C GLY A 236 -7.70 27.67 3.26
N TYR A 237 -7.95 28.80 2.59
CA TYR A 237 -8.96 29.01 1.57
C TYR A 237 -8.36 29.67 0.32
N PRO A 238 -8.97 29.51 -0.88
CA PRO A 238 -8.45 30.06 -2.12
C PRO A 238 -8.85 31.52 -2.33
N SER A 239 -8.13 32.28 -3.15
CA SER A 239 -8.41 33.66 -3.53
C SER A 239 -9.01 33.78 -4.94
N PRO A 240 -9.94 34.72 -5.24
CA PRO A 240 -10.42 35.82 -4.40
C PRO A 240 -11.57 35.42 -3.47
N THR A 241 -11.68 36.11 -2.33
CA THR A 241 -12.73 35.88 -1.31
C THR A 241 -13.39 37.18 -0.84
N THR A 242 -14.66 37.08 -0.47
CA THR A 242 -15.47 38.17 0.10
C THR A 242 -15.45 38.14 1.63
N ILE A 243 -15.80 39.27 2.26
CA ILE A 243 -15.87 39.41 3.73
C ILE A 243 -16.78 38.34 4.37
N LEU A 244 -17.90 38.00 3.72
CA LEU A 244 -18.84 36.99 4.22
C LEU A 244 -18.27 35.55 4.18
N GLN A 245 -17.29 35.30 3.32
CA GLN A 245 -16.68 33.99 3.12
C GLN A 245 -15.58 33.73 4.15
N TYR A 246 -14.63 34.66 4.36
CA TYR A 246 -13.57 34.50 5.36
C TYR A 246 -13.97 34.98 6.78
N GLY A 247 -15.09 35.70 6.92
CA GLY A 247 -15.59 36.15 8.23
C GLY A 247 -16.07 35.03 9.16
N ARG A 248 -16.21 33.79 8.64
CA ARG A 248 -16.63 32.61 9.39
C ARG A 248 -15.46 32.01 10.17
N LYS A 249 -15.19 32.53 11.37
CA LYS A 249 -14.13 32.01 12.25
C LYS A 249 -14.56 30.72 12.97
N GLY A 250 -13.61 29.80 13.20
CA GLY A 250 -13.82 28.58 14.02
C GLY A 250 -13.48 27.26 13.33
N SER A 251 -13.46 27.21 12.00
CA SER A 251 -12.96 26.06 11.24
C SER A 251 -11.56 26.32 10.68
N LEU A 252 -10.71 25.30 10.65
CA LEU A 252 -9.39 25.37 10.02
C LEU A 252 -9.48 25.77 8.53
N ALA A 253 -10.54 25.35 7.83
CA ALA A 253 -10.79 25.73 6.43
C ALA A 253 -10.93 27.24 6.19
N PHE A 254 -11.22 28.01 7.25
CA PHE A 254 -11.32 29.47 7.19
C PHE A 254 -10.13 30.17 7.85
N ALA A 255 -9.06 29.43 8.17
CA ALA A 255 -7.82 30.01 8.66
C ALA A 255 -7.20 30.89 7.56
N ASP A 256 -6.96 32.17 7.88
CA ASP A 256 -6.26 33.09 6.98
C ASP A 256 -4.76 32.79 6.97
N LEU A 257 -4.34 32.03 5.98
CA LEU A 257 -2.94 31.66 5.78
C LEU A 257 -2.13 32.73 5.05
N ALA A 258 -2.77 33.79 4.53
CA ALA A 258 -2.04 34.91 3.93
C ALA A 258 -1.16 35.66 4.96
N GLY A 259 -1.52 35.54 6.26
CA GLY A 259 -0.67 36.00 7.37
C GLY A 259 0.71 35.33 7.43
N LEU A 260 0.91 34.19 6.75
CA LEU A 260 2.20 33.53 6.61
C LEU A 260 2.99 33.95 5.36
N GLY A 261 2.54 35.00 4.65
CA GLY A 261 3.20 35.53 3.46
C GLY A 261 4.68 35.88 3.68
N SER A 262 5.03 36.48 4.83
CA SER A 262 6.40 36.78 5.22
C SER A 262 7.29 35.54 5.43
N TYR A 263 6.67 34.36 5.55
CA TYR A 263 7.36 33.07 5.66
C TYR A 263 7.32 32.27 4.34
N GLY A 264 6.94 32.93 3.24
CA GLY A 264 6.98 32.40 1.88
C GLY A 264 5.68 31.75 1.40
N LEU A 265 4.60 31.75 2.20
CA LEU A 265 3.28 31.27 1.78
C LEU A 265 2.50 32.40 1.11
N SER A 266 2.83 32.70 -0.15
CA SER A 266 2.09 33.67 -0.95
C SER A 266 0.67 33.20 -1.23
N THR A 267 -0.21 34.12 -1.62
CA THR A 267 -1.58 33.79 -2.06
C THR A 267 -1.58 32.81 -3.23
N THR A 268 -0.67 32.96 -4.20
CA THR A 268 -0.50 32.00 -5.30
C THR A 268 -0.08 30.61 -4.81
N ALA A 269 0.82 30.52 -3.83
CA ALA A 269 1.22 29.24 -3.24
C ALA A 269 0.04 28.60 -2.48
N LEU A 270 -0.76 29.42 -1.77
CA LEU A 270 -1.96 28.97 -1.10
C LEU A 270 -3.01 28.43 -2.08
N ASP A 271 -3.27 29.15 -3.18
CA ASP A 271 -4.17 28.71 -4.25
C ASP A 271 -3.70 27.40 -4.87
N ASN A 272 -2.39 27.24 -5.07
CA ASN A 272 -1.82 25.98 -5.54
C ASN A 272 -2.04 24.81 -4.58
N VAL A 273 -1.89 25.04 -3.28
CA VAL A 273 -2.13 24.02 -2.25
C VAL A 273 -3.61 23.66 -2.19
N VAL A 274 -4.50 24.65 -2.10
CA VAL A 274 -5.96 24.42 -2.05
C VAL A 274 -6.44 23.78 -3.35
N GLY A 275 -5.95 24.24 -4.50
CA GLY A 275 -6.30 23.69 -5.81
C GLY A 275 -5.79 22.27 -6.03
N TRP A 276 -4.65 21.89 -5.42
CA TRP A 276 -4.18 20.51 -5.44
C TRP A 276 -5.03 19.60 -4.55
N ARG A 277 -5.32 20.06 -3.32
CA ARG A 277 -6.06 19.33 -2.29
C ARG A 277 -7.54 19.17 -2.62
N ASN A 278 -8.19 20.25 -3.05
CA ASN A 278 -9.62 20.31 -3.30
C ASN A 278 -9.94 20.43 -4.80
N TYR A 279 -9.14 19.80 -5.67
CA TYR A 279 -9.26 19.97 -7.12
C TYR A 279 -10.67 19.65 -7.66
N ALA A 280 -11.28 18.56 -7.20
CA ALA A 280 -12.61 18.15 -7.64
C ALA A 280 -13.71 19.02 -7.01
N SER A 281 -13.58 19.29 -5.71
CA SER A 281 -14.59 20.03 -4.95
C SER A 281 -14.60 21.53 -5.24
N SER A 282 -13.46 22.12 -5.58
CA SER A 282 -13.32 23.57 -5.79
C SER A 282 -13.19 23.98 -7.26
N GLN A 283 -12.89 23.03 -8.14
CA GLN A 283 -12.83 23.22 -9.60
C GLN A 283 -11.95 24.41 -10.04
N PRO A 284 -10.67 24.49 -9.62
CA PRO A 284 -9.76 25.53 -10.04
C PRO A 284 -9.44 25.41 -11.54
N SER A 285 -8.99 26.51 -12.15
CA SER A 285 -8.44 26.52 -13.50
C SER A 285 -6.91 26.35 -13.47
N GLY A 286 -6.35 25.74 -14.51
CA GLY A 286 -4.90 25.52 -14.65
C GLY A 286 -4.45 24.11 -14.31
N THR A 287 -3.14 23.89 -14.29
CA THR A 287 -2.50 22.61 -13.95
C THR A 287 -1.51 22.83 -12.81
N PHE A 288 -1.34 21.83 -11.94
CA PHE A 288 -0.38 21.93 -10.85
C PHE A 288 1.04 22.09 -11.40
N PRO A 289 1.87 23.05 -10.93
CA PRO A 289 1.70 23.91 -9.75
C PRO A 289 1.29 25.36 -10.07
N SER A 290 0.34 25.56 -10.97
CA SER A 290 -0.16 26.87 -11.37
C SER A 290 -1.70 26.83 -11.49
N PHE A 291 -2.36 26.88 -10.34
CA PHE A 291 -3.81 26.99 -10.22
C PHE A 291 -4.24 28.45 -10.03
N SER A 292 -5.45 28.74 -10.52
CA SER A 292 -6.14 30.01 -10.30
C SER A 292 -7.62 29.75 -10.02
N PHE A 293 -8.23 30.58 -9.17
CA PHE A 293 -9.64 30.49 -8.85
C PHE A 293 -10.40 31.70 -9.38
N SER A 294 -11.53 31.44 -10.03
CA SER A 294 -12.53 32.47 -10.30
C SER A 294 -13.41 32.67 -9.08
N ALA A 295 -14.14 33.78 -9.01
CA ALA A 295 -15.14 34.00 -7.95
C ALA A 295 -16.15 32.85 -7.85
N ASN A 296 -16.46 32.18 -8.97
CA ASN A 296 -17.30 30.99 -8.98
C ASN A 296 -16.62 29.77 -8.33
N ALA A 297 -15.38 29.46 -8.72
CA ALA A 297 -14.61 28.35 -8.15
C ALA A 297 -14.41 28.51 -6.64
N THR A 298 -14.12 29.74 -6.20
CA THR A 298 -14.04 30.06 -4.78
C THR A 298 -15.39 29.82 -4.08
N ASN A 299 -16.51 30.28 -4.63
CA ASN A 299 -17.84 30.00 -4.08
C ASN A 299 -18.13 28.50 -3.96
N THR A 300 -17.74 27.70 -4.96
CA THR A 300 -17.91 26.25 -4.92
C THR A 300 -17.13 25.63 -3.75
N TYR A 301 -15.88 26.07 -3.52
CA TYR A 301 -15.10 25.66 -2.35
C TYR A 301 -15.84 25.97 -1.05
N TYR A 302 -16.34 27.19 -0.88
CA TYR A 302 -17.06 27.57 0.35
C TYR A 302 -18.35 26.77 0.54
N ASN A 303 -19.13 26.57 -0.51
CA ASN A 303 -20.35 25.78 -0.45
C ASN A 303 -20.07 24.32 -0.08
N PHE A 304 -18.98 23.75 -0.61
CA PHE A 304 -18.50 22.42 -0.22
C PHE A 304 -18.18 22.37 1.28
N ILE A 305 -17.33 23.27 1.78
CA ILE A 305 -16.94 23.30 3.20
C ILE A 305 -18.13 23.49 4.14
N LEU A 306 -19.15 24.24 3.72
CA LEU A 306 -20.33 24.59 4.54
C LEU A 306 -21.50 23.63 4.38
N SER A 307 -21.42 22.67 3.46
CA SER A 307 -22.50 21.72 3.22
C SER A 307 -22.69 20.75 4.41
N ASP A 308 -23.80 20.01 4.42
CA ASP A 308 -24.02 18.95 5.42
C ASP A 308 -23.33 17.66 4.95
N PRO A 309 -22.47 17.00 5.76
CA PRO A 309 -21.78 15.77 5.38
C PRO A 309 -22.72 14.61 5.01
N ASN A 310 -23.99 14.66 5.38
CA ASN A 310 -24.98 13.63 5.05
C ASN A 310 -25.80 13.94 3.77
N TYR A 311 -25.69 15.14 3.21
CA TYR A 311 -26.57 15.59 2.12
C TYR A 311 -25.88 16.61 1.21
N ILE A 312 -24.97 16.13 0.35
CA ILE A 312 -24.30 16.99 -0.63
C ILE A 312 -24.84 16.69 -2.02
N GLN A 313 -25.74 17.56 -2.46
CA GLN A 313 -26.07 17.75 -3.87
C GLN A 313 -25.45 19.08 -4.29
N LEU A 314 -24.17 19.08 -4.67
CA LEU A 314 -23.61 20.24 -5.35
C LEU A 314 -24.18 20.22 -6.78
N THR A 315 -25.12 21.10 -7.06
CA THR A 315 -25.66 21.27 -8.42
C THR A 315 -24.64 22.04 -9.25
N ASN A 316 -24.14 21.47 -10.34
CA ASN A 316 -23.32 22.21 -11.29
C ASN A 316 -24.15 23.37 -11.88
N TYR A 317 -23.72 24.62 -11.66
CA TYR A 317 -24.46 25.82 -12.05
C TYR A 317 -24.72 25.91 -13.57
N PHE A 318 -23.90 25.24 -14.40
CA PHE A 318 -24.07 25.23 -15.85
C PHE A 318 -24.87 24.04 -16.39
N THR A 319 -24.96 22.92 -15.66
CA THR A 319 -25.58 21.69 -16.18
C THR A 319 -26.73 21.16 -15.35
N SER A 320 -27.03 21.76 -14.20
CA SER A 320 -28.09 21.35 -13.28
C SER A 320 -27.97 19.90 -12.77
N SER A 321 -26.83 19.22 -12.99
CA SER A 321 -26.60 17.84 -12.53
C SER A 321 -26.20 17.82 -11.05
N PRO A 322 -26.75 16.89 -10.24
CA PRO A 322 -26.29 16.66 -8.87
C PRO A 322 -24.91 15.99 -8.87
N LEU A 323 -23.92 16.64 -8.26
CA LEU A 323 -22.66 16.01 -7.88
C LEU A 323 -22.90 15.26 -6.58
N THR A 324 -23.21 13.98 -6.69
CA THR A 324 -23.44 13.09 -5.55
C THR A 324 -22.08 12.66 -4.96
N TYR A 325 -22.04 12.49 -3.63
CA TYR A 325 -20.94 11.88 -2.85
C TYR A 325 -19.77 12.77 -2.42
N PHE A 326 -20.03 13.98 -1.95
CA PHE A 326 -19.04 14.62 -1.09
C PHE A 326 -19.26 14.13 0.35
N THR A 327 -18.18 13.88 1.08
CA THR A 327 -18.20 13.79 2.54
C THR A 327 -17.35 14.96 3.05
N ASN A 328 -17.88 15.77 3.98
CA ASN A 328 -17.17 16.95 4.52
C ASN A 328 -16.06 16.57 5.51
N SER A 329 -15.57 15.34 5.41
CA SER A 329 -14.55 14.83 6.28
C SER A 329 -13.21 15.25 5.72
N PHE A 330 -12.60 16.28 6.34
CA PHE A 330 -11.18 16.58 6.20
C PHE A 330 -10.25 15.37 6.48
N LEU A 331 -10.82 14.28 7.01
CA LEU A 331 -10.21 13.00 7.34
C LEU A 331 -10.16 12.01 6.16
N THR A 332 -11.02 12.15 5.16
CA THR A 332 -11.12 11.23 4.02
C THR A 332 -11.39 11.99 2.73
N THR A 333 -10.61 11.72 1.67
CA THR A 333 -10.94 12.20 0.33
C THR A 333 -12.02 11.31 -0.26
N SER A 334 -13.11 11.87 -0.76
CA SER A 334 -14.12 11.08 -1.46
C SER A 334 -13.56 10.48 -2.76
N GLN A 335 -14.00 9.25 -3.10
CA GLN A 335 -13.64 8.56 -4.35
C GLN A 335 -14.43 9.08 -5.57
N ALA A 336 -15.41 9.95 -5.33
CA ALA A 336 -16.24 10.65 -6.30
C ALA A 336 -16.67 12.01 -5.69
N PRO A 337 -16.96 13.05 -6.47
CA PRO A 337 -16.85 13.15 -7.92
C PRO A 337 -15.44 13.46 -8.40
N VAL A 338 -15.25 13.27 -9.70
CA VAL A 338 -14.00 13.48 -10.41
C VAL A 338 -14.19 14.73 -11.30
N ASN A 339 -13.35 15.75 -11.15
CA ASN A 339 -13.31 16.88 -12.09
C ASN A 339 -12.12 16.70 -13.02
N ASN A 340 -12.28 16.80 -14.34
CA ASN A 340 -11.18 16.60 -15.31
C ASN A 340 -10.31 15.36 -15.02
N ASN A 341 -10.94 14.22 -14.70
CA ASN A 341 -10.27 12.96 -14.34
C ASN A 341 -9.38 13.03 -13.08
N ARG A 342 -9.62 13.98 -12.17
CA ARG A 342 -8.92 14.10 -10.88
C ARG A 342 -9.88 14.22 -9.70
N THR A 343 -9.51 13.60 -8.59
CA THR A 343 -10.19 13.70 -7.29
C THR A 343 -9.51 14.73 -6.39
N ASP A 344 -10.16 15.05 -5.28
CA ASP A 344 -9.50 15.67 -4.13
C ASP A 344 -8.35 14.78 -3.61
N GLN A 345 -7.37 15.42 -2.98
CA GLN A 345 -6.12 14.81 -2.51
C GLN A 345 -5.91 15.14 -1.03
N ALA A 346 -5.28 14.24 -0.29
CA ALA A 346 -4.90 14.47 1.10
C ALA A 346 -3.45 14.03 1.35
N MET A 347 -2.80 14.74 2.26
CA MET A 347 -1.49 14.41 2.82
C MET A 347 -1.70 13.50 4.04
N THR A 348 -1.10 12.32 3.98
CA THR A 348 -1.13 11.30 5.04
C THR A 348 -0.02 11.48 6.06
N ALA A 349 1.09 12.13 5.69
CA ALA A 349 2.25 12.35 6.55
C ALA A 349 2.98 13.66 6.23
N ARG A 350 3.75 14.17 7.19
CA ARG A 350 4.55 15.40 7.05
C ARG A 350 5.55 15.32 5.90
N GLN A 351 6.03 14.13 5.58
CA GLN A 351 6.89 13.88 4.42
C GLN A 351 6.22 14.27 3.10
N GLU A 352 4.92 14.07 2.97
CA GLU A 352 4.16 14.45 1.77
C GLU A 352 3.95 15.96 1.72
N LEU A 353 3.72 16.62 2.86
CA LEU A 353 3.68 18.08 2.96
C LEU A 353 5.02 18.71 2.53
N ILE A 354 6.14 18.15 2.98
CA ILE A 354 7.48 18.62 2.59
C ILE A 354 7.73 18.42 1.08
N LYS A 355 7.25 17.30 0.51
CA LYS A 355 7.30 17.07 -0.95
C LYS A 355 6.41 18.06 -1.70
N LEU A 356 5.20 18.33 -1.21
CA LEU A 356 4.27 19.31 -1.81
C LEU A 356 4.90 20.71 -1.86
N ARG A 357 5.57 21.13 -0.77
CA ARG A 357 6.35 22.38 -0.73
C ARG A 357 7.36 22.46 -1.86
N SER A 358 8.08 21.36 -2.15
CA SER A 358 9.04 21.35 -3.25
C SER A 358 8.39 21.51 -4.63
N ALA A 359 7.16 21.03 -4.79
CA ALA A 359 6.48 20.97 -6.08
C ALA A 359 5.65 22.23 -6.41
N VAL A 360 5.11 22.94 -5.41
CA VAL A 360 4.23 24.11 -5.58
C VAL A 360 4.94 25.34 -6.19
N SER A 361 6.27 25.39 -6.20
CA SER A 361 7.01 26.65 -6.42
C SER A 361 8.43 26.49 -6.95
N ALA A 362 8.71 25.41 -7.70
CA ALA A 362 10.07 25.04 -8.09
C ALA A 362 11.03 24.97 -6.88
N GLY A 363 10.54 24.54 -5.72
CA GLY A 363 11.37 24.24 -4.56
C GLY A 363 11.51 25.33 -3.50
N ILE A 364 10.85 26.48 -3.58
CA ILE A 364 11.28 27.67 -2.79
C ILE A 364 10.19 28.20 -1.83
N SER A 365 8.92 28.20 -2.24
CA SER A 365 7.85 28.85 -1.47
C SER A 365 7.46 28.07 -0.22
N PHE A 366 7.23 28.85 0.84
CA PHE A 366 6.73 28.49 2.17
C PHE A 366 7.53 27.53 3.05
N SER A 367 8.81 27.29 2.75
CA SER A 367 9.70 26.46 3.60
C SER A 367 9.73 26.88 5.07
N ASN A 368 9.72 28.19 5.36
CA ASN A 368 9.67 28.69 6.73
C ASN A 368 8.26 28.66 7.32
N ALA A 369 7.21 28.67 6.49
CA ALA A 369 5.85 28.51 6.97
C ALA A 369 5.59 27.10 7.51
N LEU A 370 6.39 26.09 7.12
CA LEU A 370 6.29 24.71 7.64
C LEU A 370 6.45 24.61 9.17
N GLN A 371 6.99 25.64 9.82
CA GLN A 371 7.00 25.73 11.28
C GLN A 371 5.61 26.00 11.88
N TYR A 372 4.59 26.32 11.09
CA TYR A 372 3.22 26.53 11.58
C TYR A 372 2.24 25.50 11.01
N LEU A 373 2.74 24.58 10.19
CA LEU A 373 1.94 23.69 9.37
C LEU A 373 2.30 22.23 9.66
N GLY A 374 1.31 21.36 9.71
CA GLY A 374 1.50 19.94 10.00
C GLY A 374 0.41 19.05 9.41
N THR A 375 0.49 17.76 9.74
CA THR A 375 -0.45 16.70 9.37
C THR A 375 -0.75 15.75 10.53
N PHE A 376 -0.35 16.10 11.77
CA PHE A 376 -0.29 15.19 12.93
C PHE A 376 -1.60 14.45 13.23
N SER A 377 -2.74 15.12 13.05
CA SER A 377 -4.09 14.56 13.20
C SER A 377 -4.37 13.38 12.25
N ARG A 378 -3.61 13.26 11.15
CA ARG A 378 -3.75 12.23 10.10
C ARG A 378 -2.71 11.13 10.23
N GLU A 379 -1.54 11.42 10.79
CA GLU A 379 -0.44 10.46 10.87
C GLU A 379 -0.79 9.24 11.71
N ALA A 380 -1.49 9.45 12.83
CA ALA A 380 -1.96 8.40 13.71
C ALA A 380 -3.15 7.60 13.13
N LEU A 381 -3.98 8.22 12.29
CA LEU A 381 -5.18 7.60 11.71
C LEU A 381 -4.89 6.88 10.39
N ALA A 382 -3.84 7.26 9.66
CA ALA A 382 -3.53 6.74 8.33
C ALA A 382 -2.75 5.42 8.35
N ASN A 383 -2.50 4.80 9.52
CA ASN A 383 -1.66 3.61 9.68
C ASN A 383 -0.41 3.71 8.79
N ILE A 384 0.33 4.82 8.91
CA ILE A 384 1.50 5.07 8.07
C ILE A 384 2.40 3.84 8.14
N PRO A 385 2.83 3.28 7.00
CA PRO A 385 3.63 2.06 6.98
C PRO A 385 4.81 2.19 7.92
N GLN A 386 4.82 1.36 8.96
CA GLN A 386 6.00 1.22 9.81
C GLN A 386 7.08 0.57 8.97
N TRP A 387 8.28 1.14 8.99
CA TRP A 387 9.35 0.79 8.06
C TRP A 387 9.90 -0.64 8.27
N SER A 388 9.53 -1.29 9.38
CA SER A 388 9.92 -2.64 9.73
C SER A 388 8.84 -3.30 10.58
N PRO A 389 8.59 -4.61 10.42
CA PRO A 389 7.92 -5.39 11.46
C PRO A 389 8.79 -5.45 12.73
N THR A 390 8.18 -5.79 13.87
CA THR A 390 8.86 -5.91 15.17
C THR A 390 10.04 -6.89 15.15
N THR A 391 9.95 -7.94 14.31
CA THR A 391 11.02 -8.92 14.09
C THR A 391 11.22 -9.13 12.58
N PRO A 392 12.11 -8.37 11.93
CA PRO A 392 12.33 -8.48 10.48
C PRO A 392 13.02 -9.79 10.11
N ASP A 393 12.61 -10.37 8.98
CA ASP A 393 13.23 -11.55 8.38
C ASP A 393 13.41 -11.36 6.85
N SER A 394 13.84 -12.40 6.14
CA SER A 394 14.06 -12.29 4.68
C SER A 394 12.77 -12.08 3.87
N ILE A 395 11.61 -12.51 4.38
CA ILE A 395 10.30 -12.40 3.73
C ILE A 395 9.69 -11.02 4.05
N ASN A 396 9.74 -10.61 5.32
CA ASN A 396 9.28 -9.32 5.82
C ASN A 396 10.49 -8.47 6.30
N PRO A 397 11.34 -7.99 5.39
CA PRO A 397 12.52 -7.19 5.75
C PRO A 397 12.14 -5.77 6.15
N ASN A 398 13.07 -5.06 6.81
CA ASN A 398 12.98 -3.61 6.98
C ASN A 398 13.25 -2.93 5.64
N PHE A 399 12.27 -2.21 5.10
CA PHE A 399 12.35 -1.55 3.79
C PHE A 399 13.50 -0.53 3.70
N GLN A 400 13.94 0.05 4.82
CA GLN A 400 15.06 1.00 4.86
C GLN A 400 16.43 0.31 4.72
N THR A 401 16.51 -0.99 5.01
CA THR A 401 17.76 -1.76 4.87
C THR A 401 17.97 -2.28 3.45
N LEU A 402 16.91 -2.28 2.64
CA LEU A 402 16.96 -2.71 1.24
C LEU A 402 17.49 -1.55 0.40
N LEU A 403 18.74 -1.67 -0.02
CA LEU A 403 19.41 -0.67 -0.82
C LEU A 403 19.61 -1.17 -2.25
N VAL A 404 19.61 -0.22 -3.18
CA VAL A 404 20.00 -0.45 -4.57
C VAL A 404 21.50 -0.77 -4.60
N THR A 405 21.87 -1.89 -5.22
CA THR A 405 23.27 -2.36 -5.32
C THR A 405 23.86 -2.14 -6.71
N GLY A 406 22.99 -1.97 -7.72
CA GLY A 406 23.37 -1.65 -9.10
C GLY A 406 22.34 -0.71 -9.70
N SER A 407 22.80 0.27 -10.49
CA SER A 407 21.90 1.29 -11.04
C SER A 407 20.90 0.70 -12.05
N PHE A 408 19.65 1.14 -11.99
CA PHE A 408 18.59 0.75 -12.92
C PHE A 408 17.54 1.86 -13.07
N THR A 409 16.70 1.79 -14.10
CA THR A 409 15.58 2.73 -14.29
C THR A 409 14.35 2.26 -13.50
N ARG A 410 13.90 3.09 -12.55
CA ARG A 410 12.69 2.85 -11.74
C ARG A 410 11.44 2.87 -12.59
N ASN A 411 10.35 2.38 -12.03
CA ASN A 411 9.07 2.30 -12.72
C ASN A 411 8.40 3.66 -13.01
N ASP A 412 8.88 4.73 -12.39
CA ASP A 412 8.46 6.11 -12.67
C ASP A 412 9.37 6.82 -13.68
N GLY A 413 10.36 6.11 -14.25
CA GLY A 413 11.33 6.66 -15.19
C GLY A 413 12.55 7.31 -14.54
N THR A 414 12.61 7.42 -13.21
CA THR A 414 13.78 7.98 -12.51
C THR A 414 14.91 6.96 -12.41
N THR A 415 16.16 7.43 -12.32
CA THR A 415 17.33 6.56 -12.12
C THR A 415 17.45 6.15 -10.64
N ALA A 416 17.59 4.85 -10.38
CA ALA A 416 18.00 4.32 -9.10
C ALA A 416 19.52 4.33 -8.98
N ASN A 417 20.05 5.03 -7.99
CA ASN A 417 21.48 5.09 -7.72
C ASN A 417 21.84 4.09 -6.62
N ILE A 418 23.08 3.60 -6.64
CA ILE A 418 23.59 2.70 -5.61
C ILE A 418 23.49 3.39 -4.24
N GLY A 419 22.90 2.70 -3.26
CA GLY A 419 22.66 3.23 -1.92
C GLY A 419 21.32 3.95 -1.73
N ASP A 420 20.53 4.16 -2.79
CA ASP A 420 19.13 4.56 -2.63
C ASP A 420 18.31 3.42 -2.01
N TYR A 421 17.17 3.73 -1.39
CA TYR A 421 16.20 2.72 -1.00
C TYR A 421 15.67 1.97 -2.23
N LEU A 422 15.60 0.64 -2.12
CA LEU A 422 15.10 -0.25 -3.16
C LEU A 422 13.62 0.01 -3.46
N VAL A 423 12.83 0.25 -2.42
CA VAL A 423 11.42 0.64 -2.53
C VAL A 423 11.26 2.08 -2.05
N ASN A 424 11.19 3.01 -3.00
CA ASN A 424 11.08 4.44 -2.70
C ASN A 424 9.64 4.98 -2.88
N LYS A 425 8.76 4.23 -3.56
CA LYS A 425 7.37 4.60 -3.83
C LYS A 425 6.44 3.42 -3.62
N ARG A 426 5.18 3.72 -3.28
CA ARG A 426 4.10 2.72 -3.20
C ARG A 426 3.79 2.15 -4.58
N PHE A 427 3.37 0.89 -4.63
CA PHE A 427 2.88 0.28 -5.86
C PHE A 427 1.57 0.96 -6.30
N LEU A 428 1.48 1.35 -7.57
CA LEU A 428 0.28 1.99 -8.11
C LEU A 428 -0.80 0.94 -8.40
N LEU A 429 -1.80 0.83 -7.52
CA LEU A 429 -2.88 -0.16 -7.62
C LEU A 429 -3.73 -0.03 -8.89
N GLN A 430 -3.76 1.15 -9.53
CA GLN A 430 -4.45 1.31 -10.82
C GLN A 430 -3.90 0.35 -11.91
N ARG A 431 -2.65 -0.11 -11.78
CA ARG A 431 -2.03 -1.09 -12.68
C ARG A 431 -2.70 -2.47 -12.64
N LEU A 432 -3.50 -2.77 -11.62
CA LEU A 432 -4.29 -4.02 -11.57
C LEU A 432 -5.27 -4.11 -12.76
N ASN A 433 -5.73 -2.96 -13.26
CA ASN A 433 -6.58 -2.88 -14.47
C ASN A 433 -5.84 -3.20 -15.77
N TRP A 434 -4.52 -3.44 -15.74
CA TRP A 434 -3.79 -3.96 -16.90
C TRP A 434 -4.06 -5.44 -17.15
N LEU A 435 -4.54 -6.18 -16.14
CA LEU A 435 -4.80 -7.62 -16.20
C LEU A 435 -6.25 -7.92 -16.54
N THR A 436 -6.57 -8.06 -17.83
CA THR A 436 -7.94 -8.34 -18.27
C THR A 436 -8.21 -9.83 -18.44
N TYR A 437 -9.48 -10.19 -18.64
CA TYR A 437 -9.89 -11.57 -18.96
C TYR A 437 -9.51 -12.01 -20.38
N LYS A 438 -9.14 -11.07 -21.26
CA LYS A 438 -8.58 -11.35 -22.60
C LYS A 438 -7.07 -11.11 -22.66
N GLY A 439 -6.41 -11.09 -21.50
CA GLY A 439 -4.97 -10.85 -21.41
C GLY A 439 -4.60 -9.37 -21.23
N PRO A 440 -3.41 -8.95 -21.69
CA PRO A 440 -2.90 -7.60 -21.47
C PRO A 440 -3.84 -6.52 -22.01
N SER A 441 -4.13 -5.50 -21.22
CA SER A 441 -5.00 -4.37 -21.63
C SER A 441 -4.50 -3.64 -22.89
N ALA A 442 -3.18 -3.65 -23.14
CA ALA A 442 -2.60 -3.03 -24.33
C ALA A 442 -2.95 -3.74 -25.66
N LEU A 443 -3.42 -5.00 -25.61
CA LEU A 443 -3.88 -5.73 -26.79
C LEU A 443 -5.35 -5.51 -27.10
N ARG A 444 -6.04 -4.69 -26.30
CA ARG A 444 -7.48 -4.47 -26.39
C ARG A 444 -7.81 -3.14 -27.02
N THR A 445 -8.97 -3.09 -27.68
CA THR A 445 -9.48 -1.85 -28.24
C THR A 445 -10.17 -1.07 -27.13
N ILE A 446 -9.91 0.24 -27.04
CA ILE A 446 -10.60 1.12 -26.10
C ILE A 446 -11.66 1.91 -26.90
N PRO A 447 -12.95 1.57 -26.77
CA PRO A 447 -13.99 2.26 -27.51
C PRO A 447 -14.05 3.75 -27.15
N THR A 448 -14.21 4.62 -28.14
CA THR A 448 -14.33 6.08 -27.96
C THR A 448 -15.75 6.53 -27.61
N SER A 449 -16.72 5.63 -27.67
CA SER A 449 -18.13 5.88 -27.38
C SER A 449 -18.75 4.65 -26.73
N ALA A 450 -19.88 4.84 -26.03
CA ALA A 450 -20.68 3.74 -25.49
C ALA A 450 -20.95 2.73 -26.62
N PRO A 451 -20.50 1.47 -26.47
CA PRO A 451 -20.75 0.48 -27.50
C PRO A 451 -22.25 0.19 -27.60
N ASN A 452 -22.75 0.07 -28.83
CA ASN A 452 -24.18 -0.11 -29.07
C ASN A 452 -24.63 -1.48 -28.56
N LEU A 453 -25.33 -1.51 -27.42
CA LEU A 453 -25.88 -2.75 -26.82
C LEU A 453 -27.04 -3.34 -27.64
N GLY A 454 -27.63 -2.56 -28.56
CA GLY A 454 -28.81 -2.93 -29.35
C GLY A 454 -28.60 -4.07 -30.36
N GLY A 455 -27.39 -4.60 -30.48
CA GLY A 455 -27.05 -5.76 -31.32
C GLY A 455 -26.61 -7.00 -30.53
N CYS A 456 -26.56 -6.94 -29.20
CA CYS A 456 -26.15 -8.07 -28.35
C CYS A 456 -27.29 -9.09 -28.23
N ILE A 457 -27.56 -9.80 -29.33
CA ILE A 457 -28.37 -11.02 -29.29
C ILE A 457 -27.44 -12.14 -28.81
N PRO A 458 -27.81 -12.96 -27.80
CA PRO A 458 -26.98 -14.06 -27.25
C PRO A 458 -26.53 -15.14 -28.24
N VAL A 459 -26.85 -15.00 -29.54
CA VAL A 459 -26.61 -15.97 -30.62
C VAL A 459 -25.84 -15.38 -31.79
N SER A 460 -25.32 -14.15 -31.70
CA SER A 460 -24.42 -13.61 -32.73
C SER A 460 -23.12 -13.08 -32.14
N THR A 461 -22.00 -13.47 -32.73
CA THR A 461 -20.59 -13.16 -32.39
C THR A 461 -20.21 -11.68 -32.45
N ALA A 462 -21.20 -10.77 -32.51
CA ALA A 462 -21.02 -9.32 -32.65
C ALA A 462 -21.34 -8.57 -31.34
N CYS A 463 -21.12 -9.18 -30.18
CA CYS A 463 -21.09 -8.45 -28.92
C CYS A 463 -20.01 -7.38 -29.02
N ALA A 464 -20.34 -6.14 -28.65
CA ALA A 464 -19.43 -5.02 -28.67
C ALA A 464 -18.06 -5.40 -28.05
N PRO A 465 -16.95 -5.42 -28.83
CA PRO A 465 -15.66 -5.78 -28.29
C PRO A 465 -15.27 -4.76 -27.21
N ASP A 466 -14.85 -5.28 -26.06
CA ASP A 466 -14.11 -4.53 -25.04
C ASP A 466 -14.92 -3.44 -24.30
N TYR A 467 -16.20 -3.69 -24.05
CA TYR A 467 -17.08 -2.84 -23.22
C TYR A 467 -16.50 -2.54 -21.83
N ASP A 468 -15.79 -3.50 -21.22
CA ASP A 468 -15.10 -3.33 -19.95
C ASP A 468 -14.00 -2.26 -20.00
N MET A 469 -13.30 -2.13 -21.13
CA MET A 469 -12.31 -1.08 -21.35
C MET A 469 -12.96 0.29 -21.46
N TRP A 470 -14.10 0.38 -22.15
CA TRP A 470 -14.88 1.62 -22.24
C TRP A 470 -15.38 2.06 -20.86
N LEU A 471 -15.90 1.14 -20.03
CA LEU A 471 -16.36 1.46 -18.68
C LEU A 471 -15.26 2.08 -17.81
N LEU A 472 -14.02 1.57 -17.91
CA LEU A 472 -12.89 2.10 -17.16
C LEU A 472 -12.46 3.50 -17.62
N THR A 473 -12.70 3.85 -18.89
CA THR A 473 -12.30 5.13 -19.51
C THR A 473 -13.45 6.09 -19.79
N ARG A 474 -14.67 5.75 -19.36
CA ARG A 474 -15.89 6.51 -19.66
C ARG A 474 -15.74 7.93 -19.13
N SER A 475 -16.14 8.92 -19.95
CA SER A 475 -15.94 10.34 -19.68
C SER A 475 -17.26 11.12 -19.48
N ASP A 476 -18.40 10.44 -19.33
CA ASP A 476 -19.66 11.15 -19.19
C ASP A 476 -19.93 11.63 -17.76
N VAL A 477 -20.50 12.83 -17.70
CA VAL A 477 -20.57 13.69 -16.52
C VAL A 477 -21.60 13.26 -15.48
N ASN A 478 -22.39 12.22 -15.77
CA ASN A 478 -23.53 11.80 -14.94
C ASN A 478 -23.39 10.35 -14.42
N SER A 479 -22.23 9.70 -14.55
CA SER A 479 -21.98 8.32 -14.07
C SER A 479 -20.65 8.17 -13.34
N ILE A 480 -20.49 7.07 -12.57
CA ILE A 480 -19.27 6.77 -11.80
C ILE A 480 -18.07 6.68 -12.76
N THR A 481 -17.19 7.68 -12.71
CA THR A 481 -15.95 7.73 -13.47
C THR A 481 -14.83 7.02 -12.71
N PHE A 482 -14.24 5.96 -13.27
CA PHE A 482 -13.09 5.28 -12.65
C PHE A 482 -11.76 6.06 -12.79
N GLY A 483 -11.76 7.17 -13.54
CA GLY A 483 -10.63 8.10 -13.64
C GLY A 483 -9.40 7.57 -14.38
N LEU A 484 -9.51 6.45 -15.10
CA LEU A 484 -8.40 5.89 -15.87
C LEU A 484 -8.40 6.45 -17.30
N THR A 485 -7.21 6.77 -17.81
CA THR A 485 -7.05 7.22 -19.20
C THR A 485 -6.77 6.04 -20.12
N GLY A 486 -7.25 6.11 -21.36
CA GLY A 486 -6.94 5.07 -22.36
C GLY A 486 -5.43 4.90 -22.57
N THR A 487 -4.68 6.01 -22.55
CA THR A 487 -3.21 5.99 -22.61
C THR A 487 -2.57 5.23 -21.46
N PHE A 488 -3.12 5.29 -20.25
CA PHE A 488 -2.63 4.54 -19.10
C PHE A 488 -2.93 3.04 -19.25
N LEU A 489 -4.13 2.68 -19.72
CA LEU A 489 -4.48 1.28 -19.93
C LEU A 489 -3.64 0.63 -21.04
N LEU A 490 -3.28 1.37 -22.09
CA LEU A 490 -2.39 0.90 -23.14
C LEU A 490 -0.94 0.68 -22.68
N GLN A 491 -0.56 1.17 -21.49
CA GLN A 491 0.74 0.83 -20.89
C GLN A 491 0.77 -0.60 -20.33
N GLY A 492 -0.37 -1.28 -20.18
CA GLY A 492 -0.46 -2.68 -19.77
C GLY A 492 -0.03 -3.67 -20.85
N THR A 493 1.20 -3.53 -21.36
CA THR A 493 1.82 -4.45 -22.32
C THR A 493 2.25 -5.74 -21.62
N ALA A 494 2.42 -6.84 -22.37
CA ALA A 494 2.90 -8.09 -21.80
C ALA A 494 4.26 -7.94 -21.07
N ALA A 495 5.17 -7.12 -21.61
CA ALA A 495 6.46 -6.81 -20.99
C ALA A 495 6.30 -6.05 -19.66
N ASN A 496 5.40 -5.07 -19.61
CA ASN A 496 5.10 -4.37 -18.36
C ASN A 496 4.44 -5.31 -17.36
N ILE A 497 3.44 -6.10 -17.75
CA ILE A 497 2.78 -7.03 -16.83
C ILE A 497 3.77 -8.04 -16.24
N LEU A 498 4.71 -8.56 -17.04
CA LEU A 498 5.81 -9.37 -16.54
C LEU A 498 6.70 -8.58 -15.55
N LYS A 499 7.09 -7.35 -15.89
CA LYS A 499 7.93 -6.50 -15.03
C LYS A 499 7.28 -6.17 -13.68
N TYR A 500 5.98 -5.86 -13.68
CA TYR A 500 5.24 -5.34 -12.53
C TYR A 500 4.56 -6.41 -11.68
N PHE A 501 4.27 -7.57 -12.25
CA PHE A 501 3.53 -8.64 -11.59
C PHE A 501 4.18 -10.02 -11.71
N GLY A 502 5.21 -10.19 -12.53
CA GLY A 502 5.77 -11.53 -12.80
C GLY A 502 4.78 -12.46 -13.52
N LEU A 503 3.80 -11.90 -14.24
CA LEU A 503 2.71 -12.64 -14.88
C LEU A 503 2.86 -12.69 -16.39
N VAL A 504 2.53 -13.84 -16.99
CA VAL A 504 2.48 -14.06 -18.44
C VAL A 504 1.10 -14.58 -18.81
N TRP A 505 0.48 -13.97 -19.82
CA TRP A 505 -0.82 -14.42 -20.34
C TRP A 505 -0.66 -15.69 -21.19
N GLN A 506 -1.49 -16.69 -20.93
CA GLN A 506 -1.55 -17.92 -21.72
C GLN A 506 -2.79 -17.88 -22.63
N ASP A 507 -2.57 -17.42 -23.86
CA ASP A 507 -3.64 -17.18 -24.86
C ASP A 507 -3.93 -18.40 -25.75
N ALA A 508 -3.26 -19.53 -25.54
CA ALA A 508 -3.04 -20.48 -26.62
C ALA A 508 -4.34 -21.13 -27.17
N THR A 509 -4.77 -20.62 -28.32
CA THR A 509 -5.69 -21.26 -29.27
C THR A 509 -5.22 -22.67 -29.70
N ASN A 510 -3.93 -23.00 -29.46
CA ASN A 510 -3.27 -24.27 -29.75
C ASN A 510 -2.94 -25.13 -28.52
N GLN A 511 -3.44 -24.81 -27.30
CA GLN A 511 -3.27 -25.69 -26.14
C GLN A 511 -4.30 -26.85 -26.19
N PRO A 512 -3.90 -28.13 -26.31
CA PRO A 512 -4.85 -29.24 -26.36
C PRO A 512 -5.66 -29.39 -25.06
N ASP A 513 -5.12 -28.91 -23.94
CA ASP A 513 -5.82 -28.88 -22.66
C ASP A 513 -6.60 -27.57 -22.49
N LEU A 514 -7.93 -27.66 -22.62
CA LEU A 514 -8.86 -26.54 -22.45
C LEU A 514 -8.77 -25.91 -21.05
N THR A 515 -8.33 -26.66 -20.03
CA THR A 515 -8.21 -26.15 -18.66
C THR A 515 -7.05 -25.16 -18.50
N GLN A 516 -6.11 -25.10 -19.46
CA GLN A 516 -4.90 -24.28 -19.39
C GLN A 516 -4.94 -23.03 -20.27
N ARG A 517 -6.07 -22.78 -20.95
CA ARG A 517 -6.28 -21.59 -21.77
C ARG A 517 -6.79 -20.42 -20.92
N GLU A 518 -6.53 -19.20 -21.38
CA GLU A 518 -7.14 -17.96 -20.88
C GLU A 518 -6.89 -17.72 -19.38
N ARG A 519 -5.63 -17.92 -18.97
CA ARG A 519 -5.17 -17.69 -17.60
C ARG A 519 -3.82 -16.97 -17.57
N TRP A 520 -3.52 -16.36 -16.43
CA TRP A 520 -2.20 -15.83 -16.16
C TRP A 520 -1.33 -16.91 -15.52
N ASN A 521 -0.08 -17.04 -15.92
CA ASN A 521 0.91 -17.84 -15.21
C ASN A 521 1.81 -16.91 -14.40
N TYR A 522 1.98 -17.17 -13.10
CA TYR A 522 3.03 -16.53 -12.33
C TYR A 522 4.35 -17.21 -12.60
N VAL A 523 5.29 -16.48 -13.21
CA VAL A 523 6.60 -16.99 -13.66
C VAL A 523 7.76 -16.26 -12.99
N GLY A 524 7.44 -15.30 -12.12
CA GLY A 524 8.40 -14.42 -11.46
C GLY A 524 9.03 -13.40 -12.42
N HIS A 525 9.92 -12.55 -11.87
CA HIS A 525 10.50 -11.44 -12.63
C HIS A 525 11.43 -11.88 -13.78
N SER A 526 12.10 -13.03 -13.66
CA SER A 526 13.09 -13.52 -14.63
C SER A 526 12.48 -13.95 -15.98
N GLY A 527 11.15 -14.09 -16.06
CA GLY A 527 10.46 -14.45 -17.29
C GLY A 527 10.70 -15.90 -17.72
N GLY A 528 9.68 -16.74 -17.56
CA GLY A 528 9.67 -18.12 -18.04
C GLY A 528 8.31 -18.50 -18.61
N ASN A 529 8.21 -19.68 -19.25
CA ASN A 529 6.93 -20.18 -19.76
C ASN A 529 6.20 -21.09 -18.75
N SER A 530 6.90 -21.55 -17.71
CA SER A 530 6.37 -22.46 -16.70
C SER A 530 6.01 -21.72 -15.42
N PRO A 531 4.88 -22.04 -14.77
CA PRO A 531 4.53 -21.48 -13.48
C PRO A 531 5.64 -21.71 -12.44
N ALA A 532 6.02 -20.64 -11.73
CA ALA A 532 7.04 -20.66 -10.70
C ALA A 532 6.53 -21.39 -9.44
N SER A 533 7.47 -21.92 -8.65
CA SER A 533 7.20 -22.63 -7.39
C SER A 533 7.44 -21.80 -6.13
N SER A 534 7.89 -20.55 -6.28
CA SER A 534 8.08 -19.61 -5.19
C SER A 534 8.00 -18.17 -5.69
N ILE A 535 7.65 -17.26 -4.77
CA ILE A 535 7.78 -15.81 -4.94
C ILE A 535 9.13 -15.42 -4.33
N ALA A 536 9.89 -14.53 -4.97
CA ALA A 536 11.19 -14.12 -4.46
C ALA A 536 11.04 -13.30 -3.17
N ASN A 537 11.81 -13.67 -2.14
CA ASN A 537 11.79 -12.96 -0.88
C ASN A 537 12.41 -11.58 -1.02
N LEU A 538 11.69 -10.55 -0.59
CA LEU A 538 12.10 -9.15 -0.73
C LEU A 538 13.48 -8.87 -0.11
N GLY A 539 13.82 -9.51 1.00
CA GLY A 539 15.11 -9.37 1.70
C GLY A 539 16.30 -10.01 0.99
N SER A 540 16.05 -10.86 -0.01
CA SER A 540 17.09 -11.53 -0.80
C SER A 540 17.23 -10.98 -2.22
N LEU A 541 16.46 -9.96 -2.57
CA LEU A 541 16.56 -9.35 -3.89
C LEU A 541 17.93 -8.70 -4.08
N THR A 542 18.50 -8.87 -5.27
CA THR A 542 19.85 -8.39 -5.59
C THR A 542 19.98 -6.88 -5.58
N GLY A 543 18.88 -6.11 -5.53
CA GLY A 543 18.92 -4.64 -5.51
C GLY A 543 19.18 -3.99 -6.87
N THR A 544 19.00 -4.73 -7.97
CA THR A 544 19.25 -4.29 -9.36
C THR A 544 17.98 -4.04 -10.17
N ARG A 545 16.80 -4.08 -9.52
CA ARG A 545 15.48 -3.85 -10.11
C ARG A 545 14.47 -3.47 -9.02
N GLU A 546 13.31 -2.94 -9.40
CA GLU A 546 12.21 -2.80 -8.45
C GLU A 546 11.55 -4.17 -8.15
N PRO A 547 11.02 -4.36 -6.94
CA PRO A 547 10.18 -5.50 -6.61
C PRO A 547 8.86 -5.48 -7.39
N ASP A 548 8.33 -6.66 -7.70
CA ASP A 548 7.01 -6.81 -8.31
C ASP A 548 5.87 -6.76 -7.27
N PHE A 549 4.62 -6.71 -7.75
CA PHE A 549 3.44 -6.65 -6.89
C PHE A 549 3.33 -7.81 -5.89
N PHE A 550 3.64 -9.05 -6.30
CA PHE A 550 3.50 -10.22 -5.44
C PHE A 550 4.66 -10.34 -4.45
N GLU A 551 5.86 -9.89 -4.82
CA GLU A 551 6.99 -9.75 -3.90
C GLU A 551 6.68 -8.72 -2.80
N LEU A 552 6.06 -7.59 -3.16
CA LEU A 552 5.60 -6.57 -2.20
C LEU A 552 4.43 -7.06 -1.35
N LEU A 553 3.46 -7.77 -1.95
CA LEU A 553 2.33 -8.34 -1.22
C LEU A 553 2.79 -9.40 -0.21
N GLN A 554 3.74 -10.26 -0.60
CA GLN A 554 4.37 -11.21 0.30
C GLN A 554 5.07 -10.48 1.47
N ALA A 555 5.84 -9.42 1.19
CA ALA A 555 6.53 -8.67 2.23
C ALA A 555 5.58 -7.93 3.19
N GLY A 556 4.35 -7.63 2.77
CA GLY A 556 3.32 -7.02 3.61
C GLY A 556 2.58 -8.01 4.52
N ILE A 557 2.68 -9.32 4.28
CA ILE A 557 2.00 -10.35 5.08
C ILE A 557 3.02 -11.05 5.96
N LEU A 558 2.83 -10.98 7.28
CA LEU A 558 3.76 -11.56 8.23
C LEU A 558 4.00 -13.06 7.95
N ASN A 559 5.27 -13.46 8.00
CA ASN A 559 5.67 -14.83 7.82
C ASN A 559 4.97 -15.71 8.86
N ASN A 560 4.44 -16.84 8.42
CA ASN A 560 3.60 -17.78 9.19
C ASN A 560 2.16 -17.30 9.48
N SER A 561 1.71 -16.18 8.93
CA SER A 561 0.27 -15.84 8.94
C SER A 561 -0.56 -16.58 7.89
N LEU A 562 0.10 -17.26 6.94
CA LEU A 562 -0.52 -18.02 5.86
C LEU A 562 0.03 -19.44 5.80
N GLY A 563 -0.80 -20.34 5.29
CA GLY A 563 -0.47 -21.75 5.09
C GLY A 563 -0.73 -22.52 6.38
N ASP A 564 -1.38 -23.68 6.25
CA ASP A 564 -1.59 -24.58 7.37
C ASP A 564 -0.28 -25.31 7.74
N PHE A 565 -0.14 -25.72 8.99
CA PHE A 565 1.04 -26.43 9.48
C PHE A 565 1.16 -27.80 8.79
N SER A 566 2.38 -28.20 8.43
CA SER A 566 2.63 -29.50 7.82
C SER A 566 2.28 -30.63 8.80
N SER A 567 1.37 -31.52 8.42
CA SER A 567 1.04 -32.72 9.19
C SER A 567 1.44 -33.96 8.42
N SER A 568 1.84 -35.00 9.17
CA SER A 568 2.13 -36.33 8.64
C SER A 568 0.86 -37.14 8.34
N ASP A 569 -0.31 -36.64 8.71
CA ASP A 569 -1.59 -37.25 8.41
C ASP A 569 -1.93 -37.10 6.92
N PRO A 570 -2.07 -38.20 6.16
CA PRO A 570 -2.47 -38.13 4.75
C PRO A 570 -3.86 -37.51 4.52
N ALA A 571 -4.68 -37.37 5.58
CA ALA A 571 -5.97 -36.69 5.50
C ALA A 571 -5.89 -35.17 5.66
N LEU A 572 -4.82 -34.61 6.26
CA LEU A 572 -4.74 -33.18 6.56
C LEU A 572 -3.29 -32.69 6.80
N PRO A 573 -2.95 -31.44 6.41
CA PRO A 573 -3.57 -30.62 5.37
C PRO A 573 -3.05 -30.95 3.98
N LEU A 574 -3.91 -30.79 2.97
CA LEU A 574 -3.57 -30.99 1.56
C LEU A 574 -2.52 -29.98 1.09
N VAL A 575 -1.74 -30.34 0.06
CA VAL A 575 -0.60 -29.55 -0.45
C VAL A 575 -0.97 -28.08 -0.75
N HIS A 576 -2.22 -27.82 -1.15
CA HIS A 576 -2.71 -26.47 -1.43
C HIS A 576 -2.96 -25.63 -0.18
N GLN A 577 -3.40 -26.24 0.92
CA GLN A 577 -3.62 -25.57 2.21
C GLN A 577 -2.31 -25.17 2.88
N GLN A 578 -1.23 -25.91 2.61
CA GLN A 578 0.12 -25.60 3.10
C GLN A 578 0.82 -24.53 2.25
N SER A 579 0.33 -24.27 1.03
CA SER A 579 1.02 -23.42 0.06
C SER A 579 0.81 -21.93 0.34
N LYS A 580 1.80 -21.32 1.02
CA LYS A 580 1.88 -19.86 1.23
C LYS A 580 1.80 -19.10 -0.09
N MET A 581 2.46 -19.59 -1.15
CA MET A 581 2.44 -18.97 -2.47
C MET A 581 1.02 -18.96 -3.08
N LEU A 582 0.32 -20.09 -3.03
CA LEU A 582 -1.04 -20.18 -3.56
C LEU A 582 -1.98 -19.21 -2.82
N HIS A 583 -1.85 -19.09 -1.50
CA HIS A 583 -2.63 -18.15 -0.71
C HIS A 583 -2.33 -16.69 -1.09
N ILE A 584 -1.05 -16.32 -1.21
CA ILE A 584 -0.64 -14.96 -1.61
C ILE A 584 -1.17 -14.62 -3.02
N LEU A 585 -1.02 -15.54 -3.96
CA LEU A 585 -1.54 -15.37 -5.32
C LEU A 585 -3.07 -15.29 -5.34
N THR A 586 -3.77 -15.99 -4.45
CA THR A 586 -5.24 -15.91 -4.31
C THR A 586 -5.68 -14.56 -3.77
N ILE A 587 -4.97 -14.01 -2.78
CA ILE A 587 -5.20 -12.64 -2.29
C ILE A 587 -4.99 -11.64 -3.44
N GLY A 588 -3.88 -11.74 -4.16
CA GLY A 588 -3.62 -10.85 -5.30
C GLY A 588 -4.64 -11.01 -6.44
N ALA A 589 -5.08 -12.24 -6.74
CA ALA A 589 -6.12 -12.49 -7.73
C ALA A 589 -7.46 -11.85 -7.32
N ASN A 590 -7.83 -11.91 -6.03
CA ASN A 590 -9.02 -11.22 -5.51
C ASN A 590 -8.88 -9.69 -5.61
N LEU A 591 -7.71 -9.13 -5.30
CA LEU A 591 -7.46 -7.69 -5.46
C LEU A 591 -7.58 -7.25 -6.93
N ILE A 592 -7.05 -8.05 -7.86
CA ILE A 592 -7.21 -7.82 -9.30
C ILE A 592 -8.70 -7.89 -9.64
N ALA A 593 -9.40 -8.95 -9.26
CA ALA A 593 -10.81 -9.16 -9.60
C ALA A 593 -11.70 -8.01 -9.10
N GLN A 594 -11.43 -7.49 -7.90
CA GLN A 594 -12.14 -6.35 -7.33
C GLN A 594 -11.89 -5.04 -8.09
N SER A 595 -10.69 -4.87 -8.68
CA SER A 595 -10.34 -3.65 -9.41
C SER A 595 -11.02 -3.55 -10.79
N ARG A 596 -11.40 -4.69 -11.39
CA ARG A 596 -11.88 -4.74 -12.78
C ARG A 596 -13.36 -4.41 -12.94
N ALA A 597 -13.70 -3.93 -14.14
CA ALA A 597 -15.07 -3.63 -14.54
C ALA A 597 -15.88 -4.88 -14.97
N ASP A 598 -15.25 -6.02 -15.17
CA ASP A 598 -15.88 -7.27 -15.64
C ASP A 598 -16.19 -8.26 -14.50
N SER A 599 -16.96 -9.32 -14.82
CA SER A 599 -17.34 -10.39 -13.86
C SER A 599 -16.60 -11.71 -14.07
N TYR A 600 -15.57 -11.76 -14.92
CA TYR A 600 -14.83 -12.99 -15.14
C TYR A 600 -13.92 -13.27 -13.92
N PRO A 601 -13.75 -14.53 -13.52
CA PRO A 601 -12.77 -14.88 -12.50
C PRO A 601 -11.35 -14.57 -12.99
N VAL A 602 -10.49 -14.13 -12.08
CA VAL A 602 -9.06 -13.96 -12.35
C VAL A 602 -8.37 -15.28 -12.04
N ARG A 603 -7.73 -15.91 -13.03
CA ARG A 603 -7.03 -17.19 -12.83
C ARG A 603 -5.52 -16.96 -12.93
N ILE A 604 -4.79 -17.29 -11.86
CA ILE A 604 -3.33 -17.21 -11.79
C ILE A 604 -2.76 -18.59 -11.46
N ALA A 605 -2.03 -19.20 -12.39
CA ALA A 605 -1.40 -20.50 -12.19
C ALA A 605 -0.03 -20.38 -11.53
N CYS A 606 0.25 -21.29 -10.59
CA CYS A 606 1.55 -21.48 -9.93
C CYS A 606 1.87 -22.97 -9.75
N ASN A 607 3.14 -23.30 -9.54
CA ASN A 607 3.56 -24.65 -9.21
C ASN A 607 3.56 -24.86 -7.69
N VAL A 608 2.79 -25.82 -7.20
CA VAL A 608 2.70 -26.18 -5.79
C VAL A 608 3.12 -27.65 -5.66
N GLY A 609 4.32 -27.88 -5.14
CA GLY A 609 4.82 -29.24 -4.89
C GLY A 609 4.93 -30.13 -6.14
N GLY A 610 5.16 -29.55 -7.33
CA GLY A 610 5.22 -30.26 -8.60
C GLY A 610 3.91 -30.24 -9.40
N THR A 611 2.80 -29.80 -8.80
CA THR A 611 1.48 -29.72 -9.42
C THR A 611 1.15 -28.29 -9.80
N ILE A 612 0.66 -28.06 -11.03
CA ILE A 612 0.16 -26.74 -11.41
C ILE A 612 -1.21 -26.53 -10.78
N MET A 613 -1.33 -25.50 -9.95
CA MET A 613 -2.55 -25.09 -9.27
C MET A 613 -2.92 -23.67 -9.66
N GLU A 614 -4.19 -23.32 -9.53
CA GLU A 614 -4.69 -21.99 -9.87
C GLU A 614 -5.21 -21.26 -8.63
N ALA A 615 -4.64 -20.09 -8.38
CA ALA A 615 -5.24 -19.07 -7.55
C ALA A 615 -6.37 -18.40 -8.33
N VAL A 616 -7.61 -18.53 -7.84
CA VAL A 616 -8.79 -17.98 -8.48
C VAL A 616 -9.30 -16.80 -7.67
N GLY A 617 -9.21 -15.61 -8.27
CA GLY A 617 -9.81 -14.39 -7.77
C GLY A 617 -11.26 -14.29 -8.20
N MET A 618 -12.16 -14.06 -7.25
CA MET A 618 -13.59 -13.95 -7.51
C MET A 618 -13.99 -12.47 -7.44
N PRO A 619 -14.54 -11.88 -8.51
CA PRO A 619 -14.90 -10.45 -8.54
C PRO A 619 -16.01 -10.11 -7.54
N ARG A 620 -16.82 -11.11 -7.16
CA ARG A 620 -17.74 -11.12 -6.03
C ARG A 620 -17.80 -12.55 -5.53
N LEU A 621 -17.76 -12.77 -4.21
CA LEU A 621 -18.01 -14.08 -3.63
C LEU A 621 -19.54 -14.28 -3.57
N PRO A 622 -20.15 -15.18 -4.38
CA PRO A 622 -21.49 -15.62 -4.07
C PRO A 622 -21.38 -16.41 -2.75
N CYS A 623 -21.96 -15.88 -1.70
CA CYS A 623 -22.03 -16.58 -0.42
C CYS A 623 -22.89 -17.84 -0.62
N LEU A 624 -22.44 -18.99 -0.15
CA LEU A 624 -23.33 -20.15 0.00
C LEU A 624 -24.40 -19.76 1.03
N SER A 625 -25.61 -19.42 0.57
CA SER A 625 -26.70 -19.00 1.45
C SER A 625 -27.36 -20.20 2.11
N SER A 626 -27.46 -21.31 1.38
CA SER A 626 -27.99 -22.56 1.90
C SER A 626 -27.59 -23.72 0.99
N LEU A 627 -27.69 -24.94 1.52
CA LEU A 627 -27.54 -26.16 0.75
C LEU A 627 -28.90 -26.85 0.74
N ALA A 628 -29.58 -26.82 -0.41
CA ALA A 628 -30.83 -27.54 -0.57
C ALA A 628 -30.51 -29.03 -0.74
N VAL A 629 -31.14 -29.86 0.06
CA VAL A 629 -30.94 -31.30 0.04
C VAL A 629 -32.15 -31.95 -0.63
N CYS A 630 -31.95 -32.72 -1.69
CA CYS A 630 -33.01 -33.55 -2.26
C CYS A 630 -32.65 -35.04 -2.15
N PRO A 631 -33.56 -35.89 -1.65
CA PRO A 631 -33.35 -37.33 -1.65
C PRO A 631 -33.52 -37.85 -3.09
N VAL A 632 -32.53 -38.58 -3.61
CA VAL A 632 -32.55 -39.11 -5.00
C VAL A 632 -32.81 -40.61 -5.09
N GLY A 633 -33.07 -41.27 -3.96
CA GLY A 633 -33.51 -42.65 -3.92
C GLY A 633 -33.05 -43.42 -2.69
N VAL A 634 -33.69 -44.57 -2.47
CA VAL A 634 -33.31 -45.57 -1.47
C VAL A 634 -32.58 -46.72 -2.16
N THR A 635 -31.47 -47.17 -1.58
CA THR A 635 -30.81 -48.40 -2.05
C THR A 635 -31.60 -49.61 -1.53
N GLN A 636 -32.26 -50.34 -2.44
CA GLN A 636 -33.19 -51.43 -2.09
C GLN A 636 -32.55 -52.59 -1.29
N ASN A 637 -31.22 -52.72 -1.23
CA ASN A 637 -30.56 -53.84 -0.57
C ASN A 637 -29.66 -53.49 0.63
N SER A 638 -29.60 -52.24 1.11
CA SER A 638 -28.82 -51.91 2.34
C SER A 638 -29.32 -50.70 3.15
N GLY A 639 -30.54 -50.20 2.91
CA GLY A 639 -31.17 -49.22 3.81
C GLY A 639 -30.51 -47.83 3.86
N GLY A 640 -29.84 -47.39 2.79
CA GLY A 640 -29.27 -46.04 2.69
C GLY A 640 -30.10 -45.09 1.81
N VAL A 641 -30.28 -43.85 2.26
CA VAL A 641 -30.85 -42.73 1.47
C VAL A 641 -29.70 -41.98 0.81
N ASN A 642 -29.75 -41.81 -0.52
CA ASN A 642 -28.80 -40.98 -1.26
C ASN A 642 -29.31 -39.54 -1.34
N TRP A 643 -28.46 -38.58 -0.99
CA TRP A 643 -28.78 -37.16 -0.99
C TRP A 643 -28.05 -36.44 -2.13
N PHE A 644 -28.76 -35.60 -2.88
CA PHE A 644 -28.18 -34.63 -3.81
C PHE A 644 -28.22 -33.25 -3.17
N LEU A 645 -27.06 -32.62 -3.14
CA LEU A 645 -26.83 -31.35 -2.49
C LEU A 645 -26.77 -30.27 -3.56
N ILE A 646 -27.74 -29.36 -3.55
CA ILE A 646 -27.82 -28.22 -4.47
C ILE A 646 -27.40 -26.96 -3.69
N PRO A 647 -26.24 -26.36 -3.99
CA PRO A 647 -25.84 -25.11 -3.34
C PRO A 647 -26.72 -23.96 -3.84
N ASN A 648 -27.32 -23.23 -2.91
CA ASN A 648 -27.92 -21.92 -3.17
C ASN A 648 -26.87 -20.85 -2.92
N LEU A 649 -26.61 -20.04 -3.94
CA LEU A 649 -25.64 -18.96 -3.90
C LEU A 649 -26.35 -17.61 -3.80
N TRP A 650 -25.84 -16.71 -2.97
CA TRP A 650 -26.34 -15.35 -2.79
C TRP A 650 -25.24 -14.32 -3.08
N ASP A 651 -25.55 -13.35 -3.95
CA ASP A 651 -24.67 -12.18 -4.20
C ASP A 651 -25.18 -10.98 -3.38
N PRO A 652 -24.47 -10.54 -2.32
CA PRO A 652 -24.89 -9.41 -1.49
C PRO A 652 -24.84 -8.06 -2.22
N PHE A 653 -24.18 -7.96 -3.37
CA PHE A 653 -24.05 -6.71 -4.14
C PHE A 653 -25.07 -6.57 -5.28
N ARG A 654 -26.08 -7.45 -5.31
CA ARG A 654 -27.14 -7.44 -6.33
C ARG A 654 -28.02 -6.18 -6.24
N ASP A 655 -28.18 -5.61 -5.05
CA ASP A 655 -29.13 -4.51 -4.78
C ASP A 655 -28.47 -3.19 -4.33
N THR A 656 -27.13 -3.11 -4.29
CA THR A 656 -26.41 -1.93 -3.77
C THR A 656 -25.99 -0.91 -4.82
N TRP A 657 -26.26 -1.14 -6.12
CA TRP A 657 -26.08 -0.12 -7.14
C TRP A 657 -27.41 0.60 -7.37
N ASP A 658 -27.37 1.91 -7.16
CA ASP A 658 -28.50 2.82 -7.13
C ASP A 658 -29.45 2.61 -8.33
N LEU A 659 -30.67 2.15 -8.03
CA LEU A 659 -31.79 2.01 -8.97
C LEU A 659 -32.29 3.38 -9.50
N THR A 660 -31.65 4.48 -9.11
CA THR A 660 -32.00 5.84 -9.52
C THR A 660 -31.11 6.41 -10.63
N GLU A 661 -30.26 5.63 -11.29
CA GLU A 661 -29.81 6.01 -12.65
C GLU A 661 -31.07 6.16 -13.52
N ALA A 662 -31.55 7.40 -13.63
CA ALA A 662 -32.67 7.78 -14.44
C ALA A 662 -32.29 7.50 -15.89
N ASN A 663 -32.66 6.30 -16.36
CA ASN A 663 -32.68 5.94 -17.76
C ASN A 663 -33.39 7.08 -18.51
N ALA A 664 -32.65 7.82 -19.33
CA ALA A 664 -33.16 8.90 -20.18
C ALA A 664 -34.05 8.40 -21.34
N GLY A 665 -34.78 7.31 -21.12
CA GLY A 665 -35.71 6.67 -22.02
C GLY A 665 -36.79 5.96 -21.21
N ASN A 666 -37.48 6.71 -20.35
CA ASN A 666 -38.62 6.21 -19.61
C ASN A 666 -39.83 6.02 -20.54
N THR A 667 -39.88 4.86 -21.20
CA THR A 667 -41.13 4.30 -21.73
C THR A 667 -41.43 2.99 -21.01
N GLY A 668 -41.78 3.08 -19.72
CA GLY A 668 -42.78 2.21 -19.10
C GLY A 668 -42.50 0.71 -19.00
N ASN A 669 -41.27 0.23 -19.17
CA ASN A 669 -40.96 -1.19 -19.03
C ASN A 669 -40.13 -1.47 -17.77
N LYS A 670 -40.71 -2.33 -16.92
CA LYS A 670 -40.26 -2.75 -15.59
C LYS A 670 -38.81 -3.30 -15.57
N PRO A 671 -38.16 -3.42 -14.38
CA PRO A 671 -36.72 -3.74 -14.19
C PRO A 671 -36.21 -5.09 -14.71
N LEU A 672 -37.02 -5.82 -15.47
CA LEU A 672 -36.75 -7.18 -15.95
C LEU A 672 -36.73 -7.30 -17.48
N SER A 673 -36.80 -6.18 -18.22
CA SER A 673 -37.02 -6.24 -19.68
C SER A 673 -36.07 -5.42 -20.54
N THR A 674 -34.97 -4.91 -19.98
CA THR A 674 -33.85 -4.37 -20.77
C THR A 674 -32.66 -5.33 -20.65
N PRO A 675 -32.41 -6.19 -21.65
CA PRO A 675 -31.20 -7.00 -21.69
C PRO A 675 -30.03 -6.04 -21.97
N GLY A 676 -29.21 -5.75 -20.96
CA GLY A 676 -28.00 -4.95 -21.17
C GLY A 676 -27.46 -4.18 -19.97
N TYR A 677 -28.21 -4.04 -18.87
CA TYR A 677 -27.70 -3.35 -17.68
C TYR A 677 -27.38 -4.30 -16.53
N LEU A 678 -26.15 -4.14 -16.03
CA LEU A 678 -25.54 -4.74 -14.84
C LEU A 678 -25.11 -6.21 -15.01
N ARG A 679 -23.79 -6.39 -15.24
CA ARG A 679 -22.95 -7.60 -15.10
C ARG A 679 -23.72 -8.94 -15.08
N PRO A 680 -23.60 -9.81 -16.11
CA PRO A 680 -24.46 -10.99 -16.26
C PRO A 680 -24.44 -11.88 -15.00
N PRO A 681 -25.60 -12.39 -14.55
CA PRO A 681 -25.68 -13.26 -13.39
C PRO A 681 -24.90 -14.56 -13.64
N VAL A 682 -24.09 -15.00 -12.67
CA VAL A 682 -23.51 -16.35 -12.69
C VAL A 682 -24.65 -17.35 -12.49
N ARG A 683 -25.05 -18.06 -13.54
CA ARG A 683 -26.12 -19.07 -13.50
C ARG A 683 -25.53 -20.46 -13.65
N ILE A 684 -25.48 -21.23 -12.56
CA ILE A 684 -25.11 -22.64 -12.63
C ILE A 684 -26.21 -23.41 -13.36
N THR A 685 -25.88 -23.92 -14.56
CA THR A 685 -26.78 -24.74 -15.37
C THR A 685 -26.22 -26.16 -15.38
N VAL A 686 -26.92 -27.10 -14.74
CA VAL A 686 -26.61 -28.52 -14.83
C VAL A 686 -27.54 -29.12 -15.88
N SER A 687 -27.01 -29.52 -17.05
CA SER A 687 -27.79 -30.24 -18.07
C SER A 687 -27.13 -31.56 -18.41
N GLY A 688 -27.84 -32.67 -18.21
CA GLY A 688 -27.38 -34.01 -18.54
C GLY A 688 -28.17 -35.10 -17.82
N ILE A 689 -27.89 -36.36 -18.17
CA ILE A 689 -28.35 -37.53 -17.42
C ILE A 689 -27.38 -37.71 -16.25
N ALA A 690 -27.85 -37.58 -15.01
CA ALA A 690 -27.04 -37.89 -13.83
C ALA A 690 -27.04 -39.41 -13.59
N THR A 691 -25.90 -40.06 -13.80
CA THR A 691 -25.72 -41.48 -13.46
C THR A 691 -25.05 -41.57 -12.09
N PHE A 692 -25.74 -42.16 -11.11
CA PHE A 692 -25.16 -42.42 -9.79
C PHE A 692 -24.35 -43.73 -9.85
N GLY A 693 -23.11 -43.68 -9.37
CA GLY A 693 -22.27 -44.86 -9.22
C GLY A 693 -21.62 -44.91 -7.85
N ARG A 694 -21.22 -46.10 -7.43
CA ARG A 694 -20.52 -46.28 -6.15
C ARG A 694 -19.03 -45.97 -6.35
N ALA A 695 -18.56 -44.94 -5.65
CA ALA A 695 -17.13 -44.73 -5.44
C ALA A 695 -16.63 -45.68 -4.33
N PRO A 696 -15.49 -46.37 -4.51
CA PRO A 696 -14.77 -46.99 -3.39
C PRO A 696 -14.46 -45.91 -2.34
N ALA A 697 -14.59 -46.24 -1.06
CA ALA A 697 -14.59 -45.27 0.02
C ALA A 697 -13.37 -44.31 0.02
N SER A 698 -13.64 -43.05 0.40
CA SER A 698 -12.73 -41.95 0.71
C SER A 698 -11.95 -41.28 -0.45
N GLN A 699 -12.67 -40.60 -1.34
CA GLN A 699 -12.05 -39.56 -2.17
C GLN A 699 -12.73 -38.21 -1.91
N SER A 700 -11.95 -37.24 -1.44
CA SER A 700 -12.32 -35.82 -1.40
C SER A 700 -11.55 -35.13 -2.53
N GLY A 701 -12.27 -34.67 -3.56
CA GLY A 701 -11.69 -34.11 -4.80
C GLY A 701 -12.42 -34.58 -6.07
N SER A 702 -11.91 -34.17 -7.24
CA SER A 702 -12.39 -34.66 -8.54
C SER A 702 -12.22 -36.18 -8.62
N VAL A 703 -13.33 -36.90 -8.75
CA VAL A 703 -13.37 -38.37 -8.82
C VAL A 703 -12.93 -38.80 -10.21
N ASP A 704 -11.97 -39.74 -10.30
CA ASP A 704 -11.61 -40.36 -11.57
C ASP A 704 -12.83 -41.12 -12.12
N LEU A 705 -13.31 -40.76 -13.32
CA LEU A 705 -14.47 -41.39 -13.96
C LEU A 705 -14.29 -42.91 -14.11
N ALA A 706 -13.07 -43.40 -14.26
CA ALA A 706 -12.78 -44.83 -14.37
C ALA A 706 -12.96 -45.59 -13.05
N SER A 707 -13.00 -44.89 -11.91
CA SER A 707 -13.14 -45.48 -10.57
C SER A 707 -14.59 -45.68 -10.11
N VAL A 708 -15.56 -45.22 -10.91
CA VAL A 708 -16.99 -45.23 -10.57
C VAL A 708 -17.68 -46.45 -11.19
N THR A 709 -18.26 -47.32 -10.37
CA THR A 709 -19.12 -48.41 -10.86
C THR A 709 -20.54 -47.90 -11.09
N THR A 710 -20.97 -47.86 -12.35
CA THR A 710 -22.31 -47.40 -12.76
C THR A 710 -23.38 -48.45 -12.50
N PHE A 711 -24.52 -48.07 -11.93
CA PHE A 711 -25.70 -48.94 -11.85
C PHE A 711 -26.64 -48.70 -13.04
N PRO A 712 -27.29 -49.73 -13.61
CA PRO A 712 -28.36 -49.53 -14.56
C PRO A 712 -29.62 -49.08 -13.80
N LEU A 713 -30.05 -47.83 -13.98
CA LEU A 713 -31.36 -47.36 -13.53
C LEU A 713 -32.36 -47.41 -14.69
N SER A 714 -33.54 -47.97 -14.41
CA SER A 714 -34.72 -47.86 -15.26
C SER A 714 -35.12 -46.40 -15.41
N SER A 715 -35.56 -46.05 -16.61
CA SER A 715 -35.95 -44.72 -17.06
C SER A 715 -36.89 -43.99 -16.09
N GLY A 716 -36.34 -43.12 -15.25
CA GLY A 716 -37.07 -42.16 -14.43
C GLY A 716 -36.29 -40.85 -14.42
N GLY A 717 -36.59 -39.97 -15.38
CA GLY A 717 -35.93 -38.67 -15.50
C GLY A 717 -36.23 -37.78 -14.30
N ILE A 718 -35.22 -37.04 -13.83
CA ILE A 718 -35.40 -35.96 -12.86
C ILE A 718 -36.01 -34.78 -13.64
N SER A 719 -37.34 -34.72 -13.71
CA SER A 719 -38.07 -33.53 -14.14
C SER A 719 -38.54 -32.75 -12.92
N ALA A 720 -37.66 -31.91 -12.37
CA ALA A 720 -38.06 -30.83 -11.48
C ALA A 720 -37.93 -29.52 -12.25
N THR A 721 -39.00 -29.13 -12.94
CA THR A 721 -39.11 -27.86 -13.66
C THR A 721 -39.39 -26.73 -12.68
N LEU A 722 -38.35 -25.96 -12.32
CA LEU A 722 -38.53 -24.55 -11.94
C LEU A 722 -38.30 -23.71 -13.21
N PRO A 723 -39.15 -22.72 -13.52
CA PRO A 723 -39.37 -22.23 -14.88
C PRO A 723 -38.08 -21.72 -15.52
N LEU A 724 -37.63 -22.50 -16.51
CA LEU A 724 -36.45 -22.31 -17.34
C LEU A 724 -36.94 -21.72 -18.67
N ALA A 725 -36.59 -20.47 -18.97
CA ALA A 725 -36.92 -19.88 -20.28
C ALA A 725 -36.23 -20.68 -21.40
N THR A 726 -37.05 -21.22 -22.30
CA THR A 726 -36.64 -21.98 -23.47
C THR A 726 -35.93 -21.06 -24.47
N GLY A 727 -34.70 -21.43 -24.81
CA GLY A 727 -33.89 -20.75 -25.83
C GLY A 727 -32.94 -21.76 -26.44
N ASN A 728 -32.96 -21.82 -27.77
CA ASN A 728 -32.37 -22.86 -28.61
C ASN A 728 -30.84 -22.92 -28.51
N SER A 729 -30.29 -24.08 -28.84
CA SER A 729 -28.93 -24.56 -28.61
C SER A 729 -27.79 -23.67 -29.13
N THR A 730 -27.04 -23.05 -28.21
CA THR A 730 -25.60 -22.77 -28.32
C THR A 730 -25.06 -22.54 -26.91
N PHE A 731 -24.03 -23.31 -26.50
CA PHE A 731 -23.39 -23.19 -25.19
C PHE A 731 -22.25 -22.16 -25.25
N GLY A 732 -22.11 -21.32 -24.22
CA GLY A 732 -20.98 -20.41 -24.02
C GLY A 732 -19.74 -21.13 -23.48
N ARG A 733 -18.58 -20.44 -23.53
CA ARG A 733 -17.22 -20.99 -23.52
C ARG A 733 -16.80 -21.86 -22.31
N ASP A 734 -17.55 -21.77 -21.20
CA ASP A 734 -17.30 -22.50 -19.94
C ASP A 734 -18.46 -23.41 -19.52
N GLY A 735 -19.42 -23.70 -20.41
CA GLY A 735 -20.61 -24.50 -20.08
C GLY A 735 -21.65 -23.76 -19.22
N PHE A 736 -21.40 -22.51 -18.86
CA PHE A 736 -22.41 -21.57 -18.35
C PHE A 736 -23.11 -20.88 -19.53
N ARG A 737 -24.43 -20.65 -19.42
CA ARG A 737 -25.17 -19.86 -20.42
C ARG A 737 -24.69 -18.40 -20.34
N GLU A 738 -24.13 -17.90 -21.45
CA GLU A 738 -23.89 -16.48 -21.72
C GLU A 738 -25.21 -15.70 -21.86
#